data_AF-A0A5C1B0F2-F1
#
_entry.id   AF-A0A5C1B0F2-F1
#
_cell.length_a   1.000
_cell.length_b   1.000
_cell.length_c   1.000
_cell.angle_alpha   90.00
_cell.angle_beta   90.00
_cell.angle_gamma   90.00
#
_symmetry.space_group_name_H-M   'P 1'
#
loop_
_entity.id
_entity.type
_entity.pdbx_description
1 polymer ?
#
loop_
_entity_poly.entity_id
_entity_poly.type
_entity_poly.pdbx_seq_one_letter_code
_entity_poly.pdbx_strand_id
1 'polypeptide(L)'
;MTRYRLSGRGRVDHRKPVRFTFDGKSYQGLAGDTLASALLANGVHLMGRSFKYHRPRGVVSAGSDEPNALMGTSRGPGRFEPNTRATIQELRDGLEATSQNRWPSLSFDMGAINDRLGSLFSAGFYYKTFMWPRAFWDRVYEPIIRNAAGLGVSPTEPDADRYASRFAHTDVLVIGAGPAGLAAALAAGRSGASVLVVDETAEPGGSLLSEPSVTIDGKPAWDWLTAALAELAALPNVTVMTRTTAIGYYHQNLIGLAQRLTDHLATPPKDAPRERMWKVRAGQVVLAQGALEKPLVFDGNDRPGVMLAGAAQTYIHRYGVKVGDRPAIVTTHDSAWFAAFDLAEAGAKPAVIVDIRASVAPALTDRARALGIESLLGHSVTGTSGRLRVKSLRVNRLEKGRAGTAREIACDAVLMCGGWTPCLHLFSHTKGSLAWDDKLQAYLPGKKTEAVHIAGAGRGLWGIAAVLNDGATAGTAAARAAGRDATAQSYAVTADRTGSGVTLTELASDRNPATAKAFIDFQNDVTAKDIRLAVREGMRSIEHVKRYTTNGMATDQGKMSNINGLMIAADALGKEPPQVGLTTFRPPYTPTTFGTFAGYHQDATFEVTRKTPIDPWAEANGAAFEPVALWRRAWYFPKAGEDMHAAVARECRAARASVGIFDASTLGKIEVVGPDAVTFMERMYTNPWAKLGVGRCRYGLLLGEDGFIRDDGVIGRLAADRFHVTTTTGGAARVLNMMEDYLQTEWPELKVWLTSTTEQWAVIALQGPNARKLLEPFVEGLDISEAAFPHMSVATCTVAGFPARLFRVSFTGELGFEVNVPARHGRALWETLMAAGRPYDIIPYGTETMHVLRAEKGYIIIGQDTDGTLTPDDAGLTWAIGKAKPDFVGKRSLSRPDMVAKGRKQLVGLLTDDPKIVLQEGAQIVADPNEPKPMTMLGHVTSSYWSEALGRSIAMAVIADGRARDGERLHIPMPDRTIPARVVKSTVFYDPEGTRLSA
;
A
#
# COMPACT_ATOMS: atom_id res chain seq x y z
N MET A 1 -15.11 33.18 28.80
CA MET A 1 -15.75 31.96 28.29
C MET A 1 -16.82 32.34 27.28
N THR A 2 -17.02 31.53 26.26
CA THR A 2 -18.01 31.76 25.19
C THR A 2 -19.40 31.29 25.62
N ARG A 3 -20.44 31.75 24.90
CA ARG A 3 -21.84 31.37 25.12
C ARG A 3 -22.12 29.85 25.05
N TYR A 4 -21.29 29.10 24.31
CA TYR A 4 -21.50 27.67 24.03
C TYR A 4 -20.68 26.73 24.94
N ARG A 5 -19.61 27.21 25.57
CA ARG A 5 -18.84 26.40 26.53
C ARG A 5 -19.52 26.41 27.90
N LEU A 6 -19.69 25.24 28.50
CA LEU A 6 -20.22 25.06 29.84
C LEU A 6 -19.07 24.98 30.85
N SER A 7 -19.03 25.93 31.77
CA SER A 7 -17.99 25.99 32.81
C SER A 7 -18.00 24.74 33.68
N GLY A 8 -16.83 24.11 33.87
CA GLY A 8 -16.67 22.94 34.75
C GLY A 8 -17.31 21.64 34.26
N ARG A 9 -17.84 21.59 33.03
CA ARG A 9 -18.43 20.40 32.41
C ARG A 9 -17.54 19.87 31.29
N GLY A 10 -17.61 18.57 31.00
CA GLY A 10 -16.78 17.93 29.97
C GLY A 10 -15.50 17.31 30.54
N ARG A 11 -14.99 16.31 29.82
CA ARG A 11 -13.70 15.63 30.03
C ARG A 11 -12.56 16.37 29.31
N VAL A 12 -12.49 17.68 29.52
CA VAL A 12 -11.44 18.57 29.00
C VAL A 12 -10.74 19.26 30.16
N ASP A 13 -9.49 19.65 30.00
CA ASP A 13 -8.75 20.36 31.04
C ASP A 13 -9.07 21.86 31.02
N HIS A 14 -10.03 22.26 31.87
CA HIS A 14 -10.46 23.66 32.03
C HIS A 14 -9.36 24.61 32.50
N ARG A 15 -8.21 24.09 32.98
CA ARG A 15 -7.06 24.89 33.42
C ARG A 15 -6.03 25.09 32.33
N LYS A 16 -6.13 24.37 31.21
CA LYS A 16 -5.13 24.35 30.15
C LYS A 16 -5.73 24.84 28.82
N PRO A 17 -5.82 26.16 28.60
CA PRO A 17 -6.26 26.70 27.33
C PRO A 17 -5.27 26.37 26.21
N VAL A 18 -5.79 26.20 25.00
CA VAL A 18 -5.03 25.87 23.79
C VAL A 18 -5.39 26.86 22.68
N ARG A 19 -4.39 27.47 22.02
CA ARG A 19 -4.61 28.40 20.91
C ARG A 19 -4.49 27.68 19.57
N PHE A 20 -5.35 28.05 18.64
CA PHE A 20 -5.35 27.49 17.28
C PHE A 20 -5.89 28.51 16.27
N THR A 21 -5.67 28.26 14.99
CA THR A 21 -6.23 29.07 13.91
C THR A 21 -7.15 28.24 13.03
N PHE A 22 -8.22 28.88 12.55
CA PHE A 22 -9.12 28.32 11.55
C PHE A 22 -9.42 29.40 10.50
N ASP A 23 -9.14 29.11 9.23
CA ASP A 23 -9.25 30.07 8.12
C ASP A 23 -8.53 31.41 8.40
N GLY A 24 -7.36 31.35 9.04
CA GLY A 24 -6.54 32.52 9.40
C GLY A 24 -7.03 33.31 10.62
N LYS A 25 -8.18 32.94 11.21
CA LYS A 25 -8.69 33.56 12.45
C LYS A 25 -8.24 32.76 13.67
N SER A 26 -7.78 33.46 14.70
CA SER A 26 -7.39 32.84 15.98
C SER A 26 -8.60 32.52 16.86
N TYR A 27 -8.53 31.37 17.51
CA TYR A 27 -9.52 30.85 18.45
C TYR A 27 -8.83 30.24 19.68
N GLN A 28 -9.62 29.99 20.73
CA GLN A 28 -9.17 29.34 21.96
C GLN A 28 -10.06 28.16 22.30
N GLY A 29 -9.45 27.00 22.55
CA GLY A 29 -10.09 25.81 23.10
C GLY A 29 -9.41 25.38 24.41
N LEU A 30 -9.63 24.14 24.81
CA LEU A 30 -9.05 23.51 25.98
C LEU A 30 -8.31 22.23 25.58
N ALA A 31 -7.29 21.83 26.35
CA ALA A 31 -6.66 20.54 26.15
C ALA A 31 -7.69 19.41 26.35
N GLY A 32 -7.72 18.46 25.41
CA GLY A 32 -8.75 17.41 25.34
C GLY A 32 -9.89 17.73 24.36
N ASP A 33 -10.01 18.97 23.87
CA ASP A 33 -10.90 19.26 22.76
C ASP A 33 -10.41 18.59 21.46
N THR A 34 -11.35 18.29 20.58
CA THR A 34 -11.12 18.15 19.14
C THR A 34 -11.33 19.49 18.44
N LEU A 35 -10.80 19.66 17.22
CA LEU A 35 -11.02 20.87 16.42
C LEU A 35 -12.53 21.21 16.27
N ALA A 36 -13.38 20.20 16.03
CA ALA A 36 -14.83 20.40 15.92
C ALA A 36 -15.44 20.91 17.24
N SER A 37 -15.10 20.29 18.38
CA SER A 37 -15.61 20.71 19.69
C SER A 37 -15.16 22.14 20.05
N ALA A 38 -13.91 22.50 19.74
CA ALA A 38 -13.37 23.83 19.98
C ALA A 38 -14.03 24.89 19.09
N LEU A 39 -14.30 24.57 17.81
CA LEU A 39 -15.02 25.45 16.89
C LEU A 39 -16.47 25.68 17.36
N LEU A 40 -17.18 24.62 17.74
CA LEU A 40 -18.54 24.73 18.30
C LEU A 40 -18.56 25.53 19.59
N ALA A 41 -17.58 25.34 20.48
CA ALA A 41 -17.45 26.13 21.70
C ALA A 41 -17.29 27.62 21.38
N ASN A 42 -16.68 27.98 20.25
CA ASN A 42 -16.54 29.35 19.77
C ASN A 42 -17.72 29.83 18.90
N GLY A 43 -18.82 29.06 18.81
CA GLY A 43 -20.01 29.40 18.03
C GLY A 43 -19.83 29.28 16.52
N VAL A 44 -18.81 28.55 16.07
CA VAL A 44 -18.56 28.28 14.65
C VAL A 44 -19.29 26.99 14.25
N HIS A 45 -20.38 27.14 13.50
CA HIS A 45 -21.17 26.01 13.00
C HIS A 45 -20.98 25.76 11.49
N LEU A 46 -20.54 26.79 10.75
CA LEU A 46 -20.16 26.68 9.36
C LEU A 46 -18.69 26.25 9.28
N MET A 47 -18.46 25.04 8.80
CA MET A 47 -17.13 24.41 8.82
C MET A 47 -16.64 24.01 7.42
N GLY A 48 -17.53 23.89 6.45
CA GLY A 48 -17.17 23.47 5.10
C GLY A 48 -18.23 23.82 4.06
N ARG A 49 -17.96 23.38 2.83
CA ARG A 49 -18.84 23.51 1.67
C ARG A 49 -18.99 22.14 1.01
N SER A 50 -20.20 21.84 0.55
CA SER A 50 -20.48 20.55 -0.08
C SER A 50 -19.74 20.41 -1.41
N PHE A 51 -19.43 19.17 -1.79
CA PHE A 51 -18.58 18.87 -2.95
C PHE A 51 -19.10 19.47 -4.27
N LYS A 52 -20.37 19.22 -4.59
CA LYS A 52 -20.94 19.49 -5.92
C LYS A 52 -21.73 20.81 -5.94
N TYR A 53 -22.57 21.02 -4.94
CA TYR A 53 -23.47 22.16 -4.89
C TYR A 53 -22.88 23.37 -4.15
N HIS A 54 -21.71 23.24 -3.52
CA HIS A 54 -21.11 24.27 -2.65
C HIS A 54 -22.09 24.77 -1.57
N ARG A 55 -22.95 23.89 -1.06
CA ARG A 55 -23.90 24.24 -0.01
C ARG A 55 -23.16 24.43 1.32
N PRO A 56 -23.56 25.40 2.16
CA PRO A 56 -22.97 25.57 3.49
C PRO A 56 -23.10 24.28 4.30
N ARG A 57 -22.00 23.78 4.89
CA ARG A 57 -22.01 22.57 5.73
C ARG A 57 -21.41 22.83 7.12
N GLY A 58 -21.97 22.13 8.09
CA GLY A 58 -21.46 22.05 9.46
C GLY A 58 -21.18 20.60 9.85
N VAL A 59 -20.59 20.42 11.03
CA VAL A 59 -20.36 19.10 11.62
C VAL A 59 -21.68 18.35 11.86
N VAL A 60 -21.69 17.04 11.61
CA VAL A 60 -22.86 16.16 11.70
C VAL A 60 -22.70 15.11 12.79
N SER A 61 -21.50 14.54 12.95
CA SER A 61 -21.18 13.52 13.95
C SER A 61 -20.17 14.04 14.99
N ALA A 62 -19.60 13.13 15.79
CA ALA A 62 -18.52 13.41 16.74
C ALA A 62 -17.37 12.39 16.65
N GLY A 63 -17.29 11.62 15.56
CA GLY A 63 -16.35 10.50 15.39
C GLY A 63 -15.72 10.43 14.00
N SER A 64 -15.19 9.25 13.66
CA SER A 64 -14.55 8.98 12.36
C SER A 64 -15.54 8.84 11.18
N ASP A 65 -16.84 8.88 11.49
CA ASP A 65 -17.98 8.87 10.59
C ASP A 65 -18.39 10.27 10.08
N GLU A 66 -17.70 11.33 10.51
CA GLU A 66 -17.97 12.71 10.08
C GLU A 66 -17.76 12.90 8.57
N PRO A 67 -18.76 13.43 7.83
CA PRO A 67 -18.69 13.58 6.38
C PRO A 67 -18.41 15.02 5.90
N ASN A 68 -18.64 16.04 6.75
CA ASN A 68 -18.70 17.44 6.32
C ASN A 68 -17.51 18.26 6.80
N ALA A 69 -17.16 18.16 8.08
CA ALA A 69 -16.13 18.98 8.73
C ALA A 69 -14.71 18.46 8.42
N LEU A 70 -14.36 18.49 7.14
CA LEU A 70 -13.05 18.10 6.59
C LEU A 70 -12.18 19.33 6.38
N MET A 71 -10.95 19.27 6.88
CA MET A 71 -10.02 20.39 6.97
C MET A 71 -8.67 20.06 6.35
N GLY A 72 -8.00 21.06 5.78
CA GLY A 72 -6.55 21.02 5.63
C GLY A 72 -5.90 21.33 6.97
N THR A 73 -4.93 20.55 7.40
CA THR A 73 -4.16 20.82 8.63
C THR A 73 -2.67 20.96 8.32
N SER A 74 -2.02 21.94 8.95
CA SER A 74 -0.58 22.18 8.81
C SER A 74 0.17 21.93 10.12
N ARG A 75 1.33 21.28 10.03
CA ARG A 75 2.34 21.20 11.10
C ARG A 75 3.64 21.92 10.74
N GLY A 76 3.65 22.69 9.65
CA GLY A 76 4.83 23.36 9.11
C GLY A 76 5.18 22.91 7.67
N PRO A 77 6.33 23.35 7.14
CA PRO A 77 6.79 23.00 5.79
C PRO A 77 6.86 21.49 5.57
N GLY A 78 6.42 21.02 4.40
CA GLY A 78 6.35 19.60 4.04
C GLY A 78 5.35 18.76 4.86
N ARG A 79 4.56 19.38 5.76
CA ARG A 79 3.66 18.68 6.70
C ARG A 79 2.24 19.23 6.64
N PHE A 80 1.63 19.08 5.47
CA PHE A 80 0.25 19.43 5.23
C PHE A 80 -0.59 18.18 4.96
N GLU A 81 -1.72 18.04 5.65
CA GLU A 81 -2.67 16.94 5.44
C GLU A 81 -4.03 17.49 5.00
N PRO A 82 -4.53 17.11 3.81
CA PRO A 82 -5.87 17.43 3.37
C PRO A 82 -6.90 16.44 3.94
N ASN A 83 -8.16 16.88 4.02
CA ASN A 83 -9.32 16.08 4.42
C ASN A 83 -9.24 15.50 5.84
N THR A 84 -8.47 16.12 6.74
CA THR A 84 -8.46 15.78 8.15
C THR A 84 -9.84 16.07 8.76
N ARG A 85 -10.43 15.09 9.44
CA ARG A 85 -11.73 15.26 10.11
C ARG A 85 -11.57 16.06 11.39
N ALA A 86 -12.29 17.17 11.50
CA ALA A 86 -12.25 18.04 12.68
C ALA A 86 -12.72 17.32 13.96
N THR A 87 -13.52 16.27 13.83
CA THR A 87 -14.07 15.47 14.95
C THR A 87 -13.07 14.53 15.61
N ILE A 88 -11.97 14.17 14.92
CA ILE A 88 -10.91 13.30 15.45
C ILE A 88 -9.57 14.01 15.57
N GLN A 89 -9.41 15.19 14.95
CA GLN A 89 -8.23 16.02 15.12
C GLN A 89 -8.21 16.61 16.52
N GLU A 90 -7.36 16.05 17.39
CA GLU A 90 -7.10 16.60 18.71
C GLU A 90 -6.53 18.01 18.60
N LEU A 91 -6.98 18.89 19.50
CA LEU A 91 -6.49 20.24 19.57
C LEU A 91 -5.09 20.25 20.21
N ARG A 92 -4.15 20.93 19.56
CA ARG A 92 -2.81 21.20 20.08
C ARG A 92 -2.49 22.68 19.89
N ASP A 93 -1.59 23.20 20.72
CA ASP A 93 -1.21 24.61 20.64
C ASP A 93 -0.53 24.88 19.29
N GLY A 94 -0.95 25.96 18.64
CA GLY A 94 -0.49 26.31 17.30
C GLY A 94 -1.03 25.42 16.17
N LEU A 95 -2.11 24.65 16.40
CA LEU A 95 -2.80 23.96 15.30
C LEU A 95 -3.31 24.99 14.28
N GLU A 96 -2.99 24.78 13.01
CA GLU A 96 -3.50 25.57 11.90
C GLU A 96 -4.41 24.71 11.04
N ALA A 97 -5.66 25.15 10.88
CA ALA A 97 -6.65 24.47 10.07
C ALA A 97 -7.26 25.40 9.01
N THR A 98 -7.51 24.86 7.82
CA THR A 98 -8.18 25.56 6.72
C THR A 98 -9.38 24.76 6.25
N SER A 99 -10.48 25.47 6.01
CA SER A 99 -11.66 24.85 5.41
C SER A 99 -11.45 24.57 3.93
N GLN A 100 -12.16 23.56 3.44
CA GLN A 100 -12.00 23.03 2.10
C GLN A 100 -13.16 23.41 1.16
N ASN A 101 -12.88 23.31 -0.15
CA ASN A 101 -13.83 23.51 -1.24
C ASN A 101 -14.60 24.85 -1.20
N ARG A 102 -13.91 25.96 -0.93
CA ARG A 102 -14.49 27.31 -0.77
C ARG A 102 -13.72 28.38 -1.54
N TRP A 103 -14.41 29.32 -2.19
CA TRP A 103 -13.78 30.51 -2.76
C TRP A 103 -14.70 31.74 -2.85
N PRO A 104 -14.28 32.93 -2.38
CA PRO A 104 -13.03 33.21 -1.66
C PRO A 104 -13.08 32.83 -0.16
N SER A 105 -14.26 32.61 0.42
CA SER A 105 -14.40 32.31 1.85
C SER A 105 -15.56 31.36 2.16
N LEU A 106 -15.64 30.81 3.38
CA LEU A 106 -16.78 29.97 3.77
C LEU A 106 -18.11 30.70 3.75
N SER A 107 -18.17 31.97 4.18
CA SER A 107 -19.43 32.73 4.25
C SER A 107 -19.89 33.30 2.90
N PHE A 108 -18.92 33.58 2.03
CA PHE A 108 -19.10 34.11 0.68
C PHE A 108 -18.35 33.21 -0.30
N ASP A 109 -19.09 32.26 -0.87
CA ASP A 109 -18.61 31.26 -1.82
C ASP A 109 -19.29 31.48 -3.16
N MET A 110 -18.53 31.78 -4.21
CA MET A 110 -19.05 32.00 -5.56
C MET A 110 -19.56 30.70 -6.20
N GLY A 111 -19.00 29.54 -5.84
CA GLY A 111 -19.46 28.23 -6.29
C GLY A 111 -20.88 27.90 -5.85
N ALA A 112 -21.43 28.61 -4.85
CA ALA A 112 -22.80 28.44 -4.37
C ALA A 112 -23.88 28.71 -5.45
N ILE A 113 -23.51 29.32 -6.60
CA ILE A 113 -24.39 29.41 -7.77
C ILE A 113 -24.80 28.03 -8.31
N ASN A 114 -23.95 27.01 -8.13
CA ASN A 114 -24.21 25.64 -8.58
C ASN A 114 -25.47 25.03 -7.94
N ASP A 115 -25.83 25.41 -6.71
CA ASP A 115 -27.05 24.92 -6.06
C ASP A 115 -28.32 25.38 -6.81
N ARG A 116 -28.31 26.61 -7.35
CA ARG A 116 -29.42 27.13 -8.18
C ARG A 116 -29.54 26.42 -9.52
N LEU A 117 -28.41 25.98 -10.07
CA LEU A 117 -28.32 25.19 -11.30
C LEU A 117 -28.42 23.68 -11.04
N GLY A 118 -28.74 23.25 -9.81
CA GLY A 118 -28.69 21.86 -9.38
C GLY A 118 -29.57 20.89 -10.19
N SER A 119 -30.58 21.37 -10.92
CA SER A 119 -31.37 20.56 -11.85
C SER A 119 -30.59 20.10 -13.08
N LEU A 120 -29.56 20.84 -13.50
CA LEU A 120 -28.67 20.48 -14.61
C LEU A 120 -27.65 19.43 -14.18
N PHE A 121 -27.33 19.36 -12.88
CA PHE A 121 -26.38 18.40 -12.34
C PHE A 121 -27.09 17.18 -11.72
N SER A 122 -27.97 16.49 -12.44
CA SER A 122 -28.57 15.25 -11.92
C SER A 122 -27.53 14.13 -11.77
N ALA A 123 -27.84 13.08 -10.97
CA ALA A 123 -27.01 11.88 -10.95
C ALA A 123 -26.82 11.32 -12.37
N GLY A 124 -25.57 11.03 -12.72
CA GLY A 124 -25.14 10.57 -14.04
C GLY A 124 -25.03 11.62 -15.15
N PHE A 125 -25.25 12.91 -14.86
CA PHE A 125 -25.04 14.01 -15.82
C PHE A 125 -23.65 13.96 -16.49
N TYR A 126 -22.60 13.75 -15.69
CA TYR A 126 -21.22 13.70 -16.22
C TYR A 126 -21.02 12.62 -17.28
N TYR A 127 -21.61 11.43 -17.09
CA TYR A 127 -21.52 10.32 -18.04
C TYR A 127 -22.26 10.61 -19.35
N LYS A 128 -23.24 11.51 -19.35
CA LYS A 128 -24.07 11.81 -20.53
C LYS A 128 -23.55 13.02 -21.31
N THR A 129 -22.95 14.00 -20.62
CA THR A 129 -22.63 15.31 -21.21
C THR A 129 -21.16 15.45 -21.64
N PHE A 130 -20.20 14.91 -20.87
CA PHE A 130 -18.78 15.20 -21.10
C PHE A 130 -18.01 14.08 -21.84
N MET A 131 -18.67 13.01 -22.27
CA MET A 131 -18.03 11.93 -23.05
C MET A 131 -17.93 12.24 -24.54
N TRP A 132 -18.50 13.35 -25.01
CA TRP A 132 -18.52 13.73 -26.42
C TRP A 132 -18.31 15.23 -26.64
N PRO A 133 -17.53 15.65 -27.66
CA PRO A 133 -16.66 14.83 -28.51
C PRO A 133 -15.40 14.35 -27.77
N ARG A 134 -14.87 13.16 -28.12
CA ARG A 134 -13.73 12.53 -27.42
C ARG A 134 -12.50 13.44 -27.31
N ALA A 135 -12.22 14.26 -28.34
CA ALA A 135 -11.09 15.19 -28.36
C ALA A 135 -11.18 16.31 -27.29
N PHE A 136 -12.38 16.62 -26.79
CA PHE A 136 -12.59 17.62 -25.75
C PHE A 136 -12.36 17.07 -24.35
N TRP A 137 -12.45 15.75 -24.15
CA TRP A 137 -12.22 15.14 -22.86
C TRP A 137 -10.83 15.48 -22.33
N ASP A 138 -9.76 15.12 -23.05
CA ASP A 138 -8.38 15.31 -22.58
C ASP A 138 -7.97 16.78 -22.47
N ARG A 139 -8.53 17.66 -23.31
CA ARG A 139 -8.06 19.05 -23.48
C ARG A 139 -8.89 20.12 -22.78
N VAL A 140 -10.18 19.85 -22.54
CA VAL A 140 -11.14 20.87 -22.04
C VAL A 140 -11.86 20.36 -20.81
N TYR A 141 -12.55 19.23 -20.89
CA TYR A 141 -13.39 18.74 -19.80
C TYR A 141 -12.57 18.17 -18.65
N GLU A 142 -11.60 17.28 -18.91
CA GLU A 142 -10.80 16.64 -17.88
C GLU A 142 -10.01 17.66 -17.04
N PRO A 143 -9.27 18.63 -17.61
CA PRO A 143 -8.50 19.58 -16.80
C PRO A 143 -9.38 20.44 -15.89
N ILE A 144 -10.50 20.94 -16.42
CA ILE A 144 -11.46 21.77 -15.67
C ILE A 144 -12.15 20.93 -14.58
N ILE A 145 -12.62 19.73 -14.92
CA ILE A 145 -13.29 18.83 -13.99
C ILE A 145 -12.30 18.40 -12.91
N ARG A 146 -11.06 18.00 -13.22
CA ARG A 146 -10.07 17.59 -12.21
C ARG A 146 -9.73 18.71 -11.23
N ASN A 147 -9.64 19.95 -11.71
CA ASN A 147 -9.40 21.10 -10.85
C ASN A 147 -10.63 21.42 -9.96
N ALA A 148 -11.84 21.15 -10.44
CA ALA A 148 -13.08 21.37 -9.70
C ALA A 148 -13.56 20.16 -8.86
N ALA A 149 -13.05 18.95 -9.12
CA ALA A 149 -13.60 17.68 -8.61
C ALA A 149 -12.84 17.11 -7.38
N GLY A 150 -12.27 17.96 -6.54
CA GLY A 150 -11.64 17.58 -5.27
C GLY A 150 -12.17 18.38 -4.08
N LEU A 151 -12.11 17.80 -2.87
CA LEU A 151 -12.37 18.54 -1.63
C LEU A 151 -11.09 19.19 -1.10
N GLY A 152 -10.08 18.36 -0.78
CA GLY A 152 -8.77 18.80 -0.30
C GLY A 152 -7.70 18.84 -1.40
N VAL A 153 -6.65 19.63 -1.17
CA VAL A 153 -5.51 19.80 -2.08
C VAL A 153 -4.31 19.01 -1.54
N SER A 154 -3.71 18.14 -2.36
CA SER A 154 -2.50 17.42 -1.96
C SER A 154 -1.29 18.36 -1.87
N PRO A 155 -0.38 18.21 -0.91
CA PRO A 155 0.89 18.93 -0.92
C PRO A 155 1.74 18.55 -2.14
N THR A 156 2.56 19.48 -2.62
CA THR A 156 3.56 19.28 -3.68
C THR A 156 4.96 19.04 -3.13
N GLU A 157 5.20 19.43 -1.87
CA GLU A 157 6.47 19.20 -1.18
C GLU A 157 6.57 17.74 -0.72
N PRO A 158 7.77 17.15 -0.68
CA PRO A 158 7.99 15.84 -0.07
C PRO A 158 7.54 15.84 1.40
N ASP A 159 6.96 14.72 1.82
CA ASP A 159 6.56 14.53 3.21
C ASP A 159 7.79 14.53 4.13
N ALA A 160 7.83 15.47 5.08
CA ALA A 160 8.93 15.62 6.02
C ALA A 160 8.75 14.77 7.31
N ASP A 161 7.68 13.98 7.40
CA ASP A 161 7.44 13.08 8.52
C ASP A 161 8.12 11.72 8.32
N ARG A 162 8.36 11.03 9.45
CA ARG A 162 8.89 9.68 9.48
C ARG A 162 7.82 8.69 9.90
N TYR A 163 7.93 7.46 9.42
CA TYR A 163 6.94 6.42 9.68
C TYR A 163 7.63 5.16 10.22
N ALA A 164 6.91 4.42 11.06
CA ALA A 164 7.42 3.19 11.66
C ALA A 164 6.53 1.99 11.33
N SER A 165 7.11 0.80 11.38
CA SER A 165 6.39 -0.46 11.24
C SER A 165 6.77 -1.42 12.36
N ARG A 166 5.79 -2.16 12.90
CA ARG A 166 5.98 -3.17 13.95
C ARG A 166 5.12 -4.40 13.71
N PHE A 167 5.55 -5.52 14.27
CA PHE A 167 4.84 -6.79 14.27
C PHE A 167 4.57 -7.19 15.73
N ALA A 168 3.41 -7.77 16.00
CA ALA A 168 3.06 -8.27 17.34
C ALA A 168 2.23 -9.55 17.27
N HIS A 169 2.28 -10.33 18.33
CA HIS A 169 1.39 -11.46 18.58
C HIS A 169 0.67 -11.24 19.92
N THR A 170 -0.55 -11.77 20.04
CA THR A 170 -1.32 -11.70 21.29
C THR A 170 -2.33 -12.86 21.33
N ASP A 171 -2.67 -13.34 22.53
CA ASP A 171 -3.69 -14.37 22.70
C ASP A 171 -5.07 -13.81 22.31
N VAL A 172 -5.40 -12.61 22.79
CA VAL A 172 -6.68 -11.93 22.51
C VAL A 172 -6.46 -10.49 22.06
N LEU A 173 -6.91 -10.14 20.85
CA LEU A 173 -6.98 -8.76 20.37
C LEU A 173 -8.40 -8.23 20.53
N VAL A 174 -8.60 -7.20 21.35
CA VAL A 174 -9.87 -6.50 21.52
C VAL A 174 -9.86 -5.21 20.70
N ILE A 175 -10.81 -5.07 19.77
CA ILE A 175 -10.93 -3.90 18.90
C ILE A 175 -12.15 -3.07 19.30
N GLY A 176 -11.89 -1.85 19.75
CA GLY A 176 -12.85 -0.94 20.36
C GLY A 176 -12.78 -1.02 21.89
N ALA A 177 -12.56 0.12 22.55
CA ALA A 177 -12.49 0.23 24.01
C ALA A 177 -13.73 0.92 24.60
N GLY A 178 -14.91 0.66 24.01
CA GLY A 178 -16.20 0.94 24.63
C GLY A 178 -16.54 -0.04 25.75
N PRO A 179 -17.74 0.03 26.35
CA PRO A 179 -18.14 -0.83 27.47
C PRO A 179 -17.93 -2.33 27.18
N ALA A 180 -18.37 -2.84 26.03
CA ALA A 180 -18.16 -4.25 25.66
C ALA A 180 -16.67 -4.60 25.55
N GLY A 181 -15.86 -3.72 24.96
CA GLY A 181 -14.43 -3.95 24.79
C GLY A 181 -13.68 -3.96 26.10
N LEU A 182 -13.98 -3.01 27.00
CA LEU A 182 -13.39 -2.95 28.33
C LEU A 182 -13.76 -4.19 29.17
N ALA A 183 -15.03 -4.60 29.15
CA ALA A 183 -15.47 -5.81 29.82
C ALA A 183 -14.80 -7.08 29.25
N ALA A 184 -14.64 -7.16 27.92
CA ALA A 184 -13.93 -8.25 27.26
C ALA A 184 -12.45 -8.28 27.64
N ALA A 185 -11.79 -7.12 27.64
CA ALA A 185 -10.39 -6.98 27.99
C ALA A 185 -10.12 -7.34 29.45
N LEU A 186 -10.99 -6.93 30.38
CA LEU A 186 -10.89 -7.30 31.80
C LEU A 186 -11.07 -8.82 31.98
N ALA A 187 -12.09 -9.41 31.35
CA ALA A 187 -12.34 -10.85 31.44
C ALA A 187 -11.17 -11.67 30.88
N ALA A 188 -10.63 -11.28 29.73
CA ALA A 188 -9.48 -11.96 29.13
C ALA A 188 -8.18 -11.68 29.90
N GLY A 189 -7.92 -10.44 30.31
CA GLY A 189 -6.70 -10.05 31.03
C GLY A 189 -6.56 -10.74 32.37
N ARG A 190 -7.65 -10.87 33.13
CA ARG A 190 -7.66 -11.58 34.42
C ARG A 190 -7.34 -13.08 34.30
N SER A 191 -7.57 -13.68 33.14
CA SER A 191 -7.20 -15.08 32.87
C SER A 191 -5.70 -15.32 32.69
N GLY A 192 -4.89 -14.25 32.59
CA GLY A 192 -3.48 -14.33 32.23
C GLY A 192 -3.22 -14.40 30.72
N ALA A 193 -4.24 -14.34 29.86
CA ALA A 193 -4.07 -14.21 28.40
C ALA A 193 -3.26 -12.95 28.06
N SER A 194 -2.35 -13.00 27.07
CA SER A 194 -1.80 -11.76 26.52
C SER A 194 -2.90 -11.01 25.74
N VAL A 195 -3.24 -9.80 26.19
CA VAL A 195 -4.34 -9.01 25.61
C VAL A 195 -3.83 -7.70 25.03
N LEU A 196 -4.18 -7.45 23.78
CA LEU A 196 -4.02 -6.13 23.15
C LEU A 196 -5.39 -5.48 23.01
N VAL A 197 -5.58 -4.28 23.55
CA VAL A 197 -6.80 -3.48 23.39
C VAL A 197 -6.47 -2.30 22.52
N VAL A 198 -7.22 -2.08 21.45
CA VAL A 198 -6.99 -0.98 20.50
C VAL A 198 -8.25 -0.15 20.34
N ASP A 199 -8.09 1.18 20.33
CA ASP A 199 -9.19 2.13 20.11
C ASP A 199 -8.71 3.32 19.29
N GLU A 200 -9.53 3.76 18.33
CA GLU A 200 -9.16 4.86 17.43
C GLU A 200 -9.09 6.22 18.13
N THR A 201 -9.78 6.38 19.27
CA THR A 201 -9.92 7.65 19.96
C THR A 201 -8.79 7.89 20.98
N ALA A 202 -8.70 9.13 21.46
CA ALA A 202 -7.69 9.59 22.40
C ALA A 202 -7.81 8.99 23.82
N GLU A 203 -9.03 8.59 24.21
CA GLU A 203 -9.40 8.15 25.55
C GLU A 203 -10.32 6.93 25.44
N PRO A 204 -10.02 5.80 26.11
CA PRO A 204 -10.92 4.65 26.17
C PRO A 204 -12.24 4.99 26.87
N GLY A 205 -13.31 4.27 26.54
CA GLY A 205 -14.62 4.39 27.19
C GLY A 205 -15.79 4.33 26.21
N GLY A 206 -15.57 4.67 24.93
CA GLY A 206 -16.61 4.67 23.91
C GLY A 206 -17.84 5.49 24.34
N SER A 207 -19.03 4.89 24.28
CA SER A 207 -20.29 5.56 24.68
C SER A 207 -20.35 5.98 26.15
N LEU A 208 -19.58 5.35 27.06
CA LEU A 208 -19.53 5.75 28.48
C LEU A 208 -19.03 7.19 28.66
N LEU A 209 -18.23 7.70 27.71
CA LEU A 209 -17.77 9.09 27.72
C LEU A 209 -18.91 10.09 27.43
N SER A 210 -19.99 9.62 26.80
CA SER A 210 -21.15 10.41 26.40
C SER A 210 -22.40 10.13 27.25
N GLU A 211 -22.36 9.15 28.15
CA GLU A 211 -23.49 8.75 29.00
C GLU A 211 -23.09 8.68 30.49
N PRO A 212 -22.71 9.81 31.12
CA PRO A 212 -22.21 9.83 32.49
C PRO A 212 -23.26 9.51 33.56
N SER A 213 -24.55 9.52 33.21
CA SER A 213 -25.67 9.30 34.14
C SER A 213 -25.90 7.83 34.51
N VAL A 214 -25.31 6.90 33.76
CA VAL A 214 -25.41 5.47 34.04
C VAL A 214 -24.57 5.12 35.28
N THR A 215 -25.06 4.18 36.09
CA THR A 215 -24.33 3.65 37.25
C THR A 215 -24.04 2.17 37.04
N ILE A 216 -22.78 1.76 37.23
CA ILE A 216 -22.28 0.39 37.01
C ILE A 216 -21.68 -0.11 38.32
N ASP A 217 -22.18 -1.23 38.83
CA ASP A 217 -21.83 -1.82 40.12
C ASP A 217 -21.86 -0.80 41.27
N GLY A 218 -22.90 0.04 41.27
CA GLY A 218 -23.10 1.10 42.27
C GLY A 218 -22.20 2.33 42.12
N LYS A 219 -21.36 2.40 41.07
CA LYS A 219 -20.47 3.55 40.79
C LYS A 219 -20.95 4.35 39.58
N PRO A 220 -20.83 5.70 39.58
CA PRO A 220 -21.02 6.49 38.37
C PRO A 220 -20.16 6.00 37.21
N ALA A 221 -20.66 6.08 35.97
CA ALA A 221 -20.01 5.50 34.79
C ALA A 221 -18.53 5.90 34.63
N TRP A 222 -18.20 7.17 34.90
CA TRP A 222 -16.81 7.66 34.79
C TRP A 222 -15.90 7.18 35.92
N ASP A 223 -16.44 6.93 37.11
CA ASP A 223 -15.69 6.37 38.23
C ASP A 223 -15.41 4.88 37.99
N TRP A 224 -16.41 4.15 37.47
CA TRP A 224 -16.23 2.77 37.01
C TRP A 224 -15.19 2.69 35.89
N LEU A 225 -15.28 3.56 34.89
CA LEU A 225 -14.31 3.61 33.77
C LEU A 225 -12.88 3.86 34.27
N THR A 226 -12.72 4.82 35.18
CA THR A 226 -11.41 5.12 35.79
C THR A 226 -10.84 3.90 36.51
N ALA A 227 -11.67 3.20 37.30
CA ALA A 227 -11.26 2.00 38.00
C ALA A 227 -10.91 0.84 37.04
N ALA A 228 -11.72 0.62 36.00
CA ALA A 228 -11.49 -0.41 34.99
C ALA A 228 -10.17 -0.18 34.23
N LEU A 229 -9.88 1.07 33.86
CA LEU A 229 -8.62 1.42 33.18
C LEU A 229 -7.40 1.29 34.10
N ALA A 230 -7.54 1.67 35.38
CA ALA A 230 -6.48 1.48 36.36
C ALA A 230 -6.18 -0.02 36.56
N GLU A 231 -7.19 -0.87 36.58
CA GLU A 231 -7.01 -2.32 36.65
C GLU A 231 -6.33 -2.88 35.39
N LEU A 232 -6.81 -2.51 34.19
CA LEU A 232 -6.18 -2.95 32.94
C LEU A 232 -4.70 -2.53 32.86
N ALA A 233 -4.36 -1.33 33.35
CA ALA A 233 -2.98 -0.86 33.40
C ALA A 233 -2.12 -1.60 34.44
N ALA A 234 -2.72 -2.15 35.50
CA ALA A 234 -2.04 -2.93 36.52
C ALA A 234 -1.79 -4.40 36.08
N LEU A 235 -2.51 -4.89 35.06
CA LEU A 235 -2.33 -6.24 34.52
C LEU A 235 -1.10 -6.28 33.59
N PRO A 236 -0.02 -7.02 33.93
CA PRO A 236 1.23 -7.00 33.15
C PRO A 236 1.11 -7.64 31.76
N ASN A 237 0.05 -8.42 31.55
CA ASN A 237 -0.27 -9.11 30.30
C ASN A 237 -1.25 -8.35 29.40
N VAL A 238 -1.62 -7.12 29.77
CA VAL A 238 -2.55 -6.29 29.00
C VAL A 238 -1.84 -5.05 28.48
N THR A 239 -2.04 -4.74 27.20
CA THR A 239 -1.59 -3.48 26.59
C THR A 239 -2.77 -2.74 26.00
N VAL A 240 -2.98 -1.49 26.42
CA VAL A 240 -4.03 -0.61 25.87
C VAL A 240 -3.39 0.42 24.94
N MET A 241 -3.82 0.44 23.69
CA MET A 241 -3.35 1.35 22.65
C MET A 241 -4.49 2.27 22.19
N THR A 242 -4.43 3.52 22.64
CA THR A 242 -5.31 4.59 22.13
C THR A 242 -4.76 5.15 20.81
N ARG A 243 -5.56 5.98 20.12
CA ARG A 243 -5.19 6.58 18.83
C ARG A 243 -4.75 5.55 17.80
N THR A 244 -5.28 4.34 17.91
CA THR A 244 -4.88 3.15 17.16
C THR A 244 -6.10 2.57 16.48
N THR A 245 -6.22 2.81 15.18
CA THR A 245 -7.34 2.31 14.39
C THR A 245 -7.00 0.95 13.83
N ALA A 246 -7.87 -0.04 14.04
CA ALA A 246 -7.82 -1.27 13.26
C ALA A 246 -8.34 -0.99 11.84
N ILE A 247 -7.44 -0.99 10.87
CA ILE A 247 -7.74 -0.56 9.49
C ILE A 247 -8.14 -1.74 8.60
N GLY A 248 -7.67 -2.96 8.88
CA GLY A 248 -7.97 -4.13 8.07
C GLY A 248 -7.90 -5.43 8.87
N TYR A 249 -8.77 -6.38 8.56
CA TYR A 249 -8.79 -7.73 9.15
C TYR A 249 -8.71 -8.74 8.01
N TYR A 250 -7.60 -9.48 7.98
CA TYR A 250 -7.24 -10.45 6.95
C TYR A 250 -7.13 -11.87 7.53
N HIS A 251 -6.84 -12.82 6.65
CA HIS A 251 -6.81 -14.25 6.99
C HIS A 251 -5.88 -14.62 8.14
N GLN A 252 -6.28 -15.68 8.85
CA GLN A 252 -5.57 -16.26 9.99
C GLN A 252 -5.40 -15.26 11.13
N ASN A 253 -6.42 -14.43 11.40
CA ASN A 253 -6.34 -13.38 12.41
C ASN A 253 -5.15 -12.41 12.23
N LEU A 254 -4.87 -11.97 11.00
CA LEU A 254 -3.99 -10.82 10.76
C LEU A 254 -4.80 -9.53 10.82
N ILE A 255 -4.39 -8.59 11.67
CA ILE A 255 -5.00 -7.27 11.73
C ILE A 255 -3.93 -6.22 11.43
N GLY A 256 -4.25 -5.33 10.50
CA GLY A 256 -3.48 -4.10 10.29
C GLY A 256 -3.99 -3.00 11.22
N LEU A 257 -3.10 -2.38 12.00
CA LEU A 257 -3.43 -1.23 12.84
C LEU A 257 -2.61 0.00 12.43
N ALA A 258 -3.26 1.16 12.38
CA ALA A 258 -2.59 2.45 12.22
C ALA A 258 -2.62 3.21 13.55
N GLN A 259 -1.45 3.41 14.15
CA GLN A 259 -1.29 4.14 15.41
C GLN A 259 -0.75 5.54 15.13
N ARG A 260 -1.46 6.57 15.58
CA ARG A 260 -1.00 7.97 15.54
C ARG A 260 -0.17 8.26 16.79
N LEU A 261 1.09 8.64 16.60
CA LEU A 261 2.06 8.80 17.69
C LEU A 261 2.29 10.26 18.05
N THR A 262 2.35 11.17 17.08
CA THR A 262 2.74 12.57 17.36
C THR A 262 1.81 13.63 16.81
N ASP A 263 0.74 13.27 16.10
CA ASP A 263 -0.21 14.25 15.51
C ASP A 263 -0.90 15.14 16.56
N HIS A 264 -1.02 14.66 17.79
CA HIS A 264 -1.62 15.36 18.92
C HIS A 264 -0.61 16.20 19.73
N LEU A 265 0.68 16.13 19.41
CA LEU A 265 1.74 16.83 20.15
C LEU A 265 2.01 18.20 19.54
N ALA A 266 2.05 19.24 20.38
CA ALA A 266 2.48 20.58 19.95
C ALA A 266 3.97 20.60 19.52
N THR A 267 4.81 19.84 20.24
CA THR A 267 6.24 19.71 19.97
C THR A 267 6.61 18.23 19.95
N PRO A 268 6.62 17.58 18.76
CA PRO A 268 7.02 16.18 18.65
C PRO A 268 8.51 16.01 18.99
N PRO A 269 8.92 14.90 19.63
CA PRO A 269 10.34 14.62 19.83
C PRO A 269 11.08 14.54 18.50
N LYS A 270 12.35 14.96 18.50
CA LYS A 270 13.20 14.89 17.30
C LYS A 270 13.29 13.43 16.83
N ASP A 271 13.16 13.23 15.52
CA ASP A 271 13.20 11.91 14.85
C ASP A 271 12.09 10.91 15.25
N ALA A 272 11.09 11.32 16.05
CA ALA A 272 9.96 10.46 16.39
C ALA A 272 9.11 10.19 15.13
N PRO A 273 8.67 8.93 14.91
CA PRO A 273 7.75 8.63 13.84
C PRO A 273 6.40 9.28 14.13
N ARG A 274 5.79 9.85 13.09
CA ARG A 274 4.46 10.45 13.12
C ARG A 274 3.37 9.41 13.37
N GLU A 275 3.43 8.34 12.60
CA GLU A 275 2.51 7.21 12.65
C GLU A 275 3.27 5.88 12.64
N ARG A 276 2.61 4.82 13.11
CA ARG A 276 3.14 3.46 13.14
C ARG A 276 2.13 2.47 12.61
N MET A 277 2.54 1.69 11.61
CA MET A 277 1.81 0.52 11.14
C MET A 277 2.12 -0.70 12.00
N TRP A 278 1.08 -1.37 12.49
CA TRP A 278 1.20 -2.65 13.16
C TRP A 278 0.61 -3.76 12.31
N LYS A 279 1.32 -4.89 12.25
CA LYS A 279 0.81 -6.17 11.76
C LYS A 279 0.68 -7.10 12.96
N VAL A 280 -0.54 -7.27 13.44
CA VAL A 280 -0.84 -8.05 14.64
C VAL A 280 -1.44 -9.40 14.25
N ARG A 281 -0.85 -10.49 14.75
CA ARG A 281 -1.37 -11.84 14.63
C ARG A 281 -2.00 -12.24 15.96
N ALA A 282 -3.33 -12.38 16.00
CA ALA A 282 -4.04 -12.69 17.24
C ALA A 282 -4.49 -14.15 17.29
N GLY A 283 -4.42 -14.80 18.45
CA GLY A 283 -5.02 -16.12 18.66
C GLY A 283 -6.54 -16.05 18.52
N GLN A 284 -7.16 -15.07 19.18
CA GLN A 284 -8.58 -14.75 19.12
C GLN A 284 -8.78 -13.24 18.96
N VAL A 285 -9.86 -12.84 18.28
CA VAL A 285 -10.23 -11.43 18.10
C VAL A 285 -11.59 -11.17 18.73
N VAL A 286 -11.72 -10.09 19.50
CA VAL A 286 -13.00 -9.57 19.97
C VAL A 286 -13.30 -8.25 19.26
N LEU A 287 -14.33 -8.24 18.41
CA LEU A 287 -14.82 -7.06 17.72
C LEU A 287 -15.90 -6.38 18.57
N ALA A 288 -15.51 -5.33 19.30
CA ALA A 288 -16.36 -4.47 20.12
C ALA A 288 -16.54 -3.07 19.50
N GLN A 289 -16.77 -3.04 18.18
CA GLN A 289 -16.75 -1.83 17.34
C GLN A 289 -17.96 -0.88 17.52
N GLY A 290 -18.94 -1.27 18.32
CA GLY A 290 -20.14 -0.46 18.55
C GLY A 290 -21.11 -0.42 17.36
N ALA A 291 -21.88 0.66 17.28
CA ALA A 291 -22.87 0.94 16.25
C ALA A 291 -22.82 2.42 15.85
N LEU A 292 -23.25 2.73 14.63
CA LEU A 292 -23.31 4.08 14.06
C LEU A 292 -24.75 4.59 14.11
N GLU A 293 -24.93 5.85 14.47
CA GLU A 293 -26.25 6.49 14.48
C GLU A 293 -26.67 6.85 13.05
N LYS A 294 -27.91 6.53 12.68
CA LYS A 294 -28.47 6.79 11.35
C LYS A 294 -29.02 8.21 11.26
N PRO A 295 -28.64 9.00 10.25
CA PRO A 295 -29.28 10.29 9.99
C PRO A 295 -30.70 10.10 9.45
N LEU A 296 -31.54 11.12 9.62
CA LEU A 296 -32.88 11.17 9.02
C LEU A 296 -32.83 11.89 7.65
N VAL A 297 -33.63 11.39 6.71
CA VAL A 297 -33.71 11.91 5.35
C VAL A 297 -34.94 12.81 5.22
N PHE A 298 -34.71 14.12 5.06
CA PHE A 298 -35.75 15.13 4.87
C PHE A 298 -35.17 16.38 4.19
N ASP A 299 -36.04 17.23 3.62
CA ASP A 299 -35.63 18.43 2.89
C ASP A 299 -34.79 19.37 3.77
N GLY A 300 -33.54 19.62 3.36
CA GLY A 300 -32.66 20.55 4.07
C GLY A 300 -31.97 19.99 5.31
N ASN A 301 -31.84 18.67 5.42
CA ASN A 301 -31.11 17.99 6.49
C ASN A 301 -29.58 18.22 6.46
N ASP A 302 -29.04 18.97 5.50
CA ASP A 302 -27.61 19.21 5.32
C ASP A 302 -27.11 20.55 5.89
N ARG A 303 -28.01 21.42 6.34
CA ARG A 303 -27.68 22.78 6.77
C ARG A 303 -26.77 22.79 8.00
N PRO A 304 -25.89 23.81 8.16
CA PRO A 304 -25.09 23.94 9.38
C PRO A 304 -25.98 24.07 10.62
N GLY A 305 -25.68 23.27 11.65
CA GLY A 305 -26.50 23.16 12.85
C GLY A 305 -27.52 22.01 12.82
N VAL A 306 -27.69 21.33 11.68
CA VAL A 306 -28.33 20.00 11.64
C VAL A 306 -27.26 18.95 11.93
N MET A 307 -27.45 18.11 12.94
CA MET A 307 -26.49 17.09 13.36
C MET A 307 -27.18 15.89 14.02
N LEU A 308 -26.42 14.84 14.30
CA LEU A 308 -26.91 13.66 15.00
C LEU A 308 -27.16 13.95 16.49
N ALA A 309 -28.18 13.32 17.07
CA ALA A 309 -28.54 13.53 18.48
C ALA A 309 -27.47 12.97 19.43
N GLY A 310 -26.91 11.79 19.15
CA GLY A 310 -25.79 11.22 19.91
C GLY A 310 -24.49 12.02 19.79
N ALA A 311 -24.29 12.71 18.67
CA ALA A 311 -23.18 13.66 18.53
C ALA A 311 -23.35 14.86 19.48
N ALA A 312 -24.57 15.41 19.58
CA ALA A 312 -24.86 16.48 20.54
C ALA A 312 -24.66 16.05 22.00
N GLN A 313 -25.06 14.81 22.35
CA GLN A 313 -24.73 14.23 23.66
C GLN A 313 -23.23 14.13 23.90
N THR A 314 -22.47 13.73 22.88
CA THR A 314 -21.01 13.68 22.97
C THR A 314 -20.42 15.08 23.18
N TYR A 315 -20.86 16.08 22.42
CA TYR A 315 -20.39 17.47 22.60
C TYR A 315 -20.66 18.00 24.00
N ILE A 316 -21.82 17.69 24.59
CA ILE A 316 -22.19 18.25 25.89
C ILE A 316 -21.55 17.52 27.07
N HIS A 317 -21.43 16.20 27.01
CA HIS A 317 -20.91 15.40 28.12
C HIS A 317 -19.40 15.20 28.04
N ARG A 318 -18.86 14.88 26.85
CA ARG A 318 -17.42 14.69 26.68
C ARG A 318 -16.68 16.00 26.59
N TYR A 319 -17.22 17.00 25.90
CA TYR A 319 -16.50 18.26 25.65
C TYR A 319 -17.07 19.46 26.42
N GLY A 320 -18.23 19.35 27.08
CA GLY A 320 -18.83 20.49 27.80
C GLY A 320 -19.29 21.60 26.86
N VAL A 321 -19.75 21.27 25.66
CA VAL A 321 -20.14 22.23 24.61
C VAL A 321 -21.61 22.06 24.26
N LYS A 322 -22.38 23.16 24.38
CA LYS A 322 -23.74 23.24 23.84
C LYS A 322 -23.68 23.43 22.32
N VAL A 323 -24.49 22.66 21.59
CA VAL A 323 -24.59 22.76 20.12
C VAL A 323 -25.58 23.83 19.65
N GLY A 324 -26.42 24.35 20.56
CA GLY A 324 -27.40 25.41 20.35
C GLY A 324 -28.07 25.77 21.69
N ASP A 325 -28.74 26.92 21.75
CA ASP A 325 -29.53 27.33 22.92
C ASP A 325 -31.00 26.96 22.78
N ARG A 326 -31.50 26.80 21.56
CA ARG A 326 -32.88 26.39 21.27
C ARG A 326 -32.91 25.27 20.23
N PRO A 327 -32.36 24.08 20.55
CA PRO A 327 -32.35 22.96 19.62
C PRO A 327 -33.76 22.41 19.40
N ALA A 328 -34.08 22.00 18.18
CA ALA A 328 -35.24 21.16 17.88
C ALA A 328 -34.76 19.71 17.71
N ILE A 329 -35.52 18.75 18.24
CA ILE A 329 -35.20 17.32 18.15
C ILE A 329 -36.16 16.66 17.17
N VAL A 330 -35.62 15.82 16.29
CA VAL A 330 -36.37 15.10 15.25
C VAL A 330 -35.99 13.64 15.32
N THR A 331 -36.94 12.74 15.54
CA THR A 331 -36.57 11.36 15.81
C THR A 331 -37.60 10.32 15.42
N THR A 332 -37.09 9.10 15.29
CA THR A 332 -37.84 7.85 15.22
C THR A 332 -37.41 6.87 16.32
N HIS A 333 -36.60 7.33 17.28
CA HIS A 333 -35.91 6.50 18.27
C HIS A 333 -35.78 7.20 19.63
N ASP A 334 -35.84 6.44 20.72
CA ASP A 334 -35.82 6.98 22.09
C ASP A 334 -34.52 7.70 22.45
N SER A 335 -33.39 7.35 21.82
CA SER A 335 -32.09 7.95 22.13
C SER A 335 -32.05 9.48 21.95
N ALA A 336 -32.82 10.03 20.99
CA ALA A 336 -32.89 11.48 20.83
C ALA A 336 -33.66 12.19 21.94
N TRP A 337 -34.58 11.50 22.63
CA TRP A 337 -35.23 12.04 23.82
C TRP A 337 -34.23 12.22 24.95
N PHE A 338 -33.36 11.22 25.16
CA PHE A 338 -32.28 11.33 26.15
C PHE A 338 -31.33 12.50 25.82
N ALA A 339 -31.02 12.71 24.53
CA ALA A 339 -30.24 13.86 24.09
C ALA A 339 -30.93 15.20 24.41
N ALA A 340 -32.25 15.28 24.17
CA ALA A 340 -33.05 16.46 24.50
C ALA A 340 -33.01 16.77 26.00
N PHE A 341 -33.12 15.75 26.85
CA PHE A 341 -33.08 15.89 28.30
C PHE A 341 -31.70 16.35 28.78
N ASP A 342 -30.64 15.71 28.28
CA ASP A 342 -29.27 16.07 28.63
C ASP A 342 -28.94 17.52 28.26
N LEU A 343 -29.46 18.00 27.13
CA LEU A 343 -29.34 19.39 26.69
C LEU A 343 -30.13 20.36 27.57
N ALA A 344 -31.37 20.02 27.92
CA ALA A 344 -32.19 20.84 28.82
C ALA A 344 -31.54 20.98 30.20
N GLU A 345 -31.05 19.87 30.77
CA GLU A 345 -30.33 19.84 32.04
C GLU A 345 -29.01 20.61 32.02
N ALA A 346 -28.41 20.77 30.84
CA ALA A 346 -27.24 21.60 30.62
C ALA A 346 -27.54 23.09 30.34
N GLY A 347 -28.82 23.49 30.44
CA GLY A 347 -29.25 24.88 30.29
C GLY A 347 -29.56 25.30 28.85
N ALA A 348 -29.63 24.38 27.88
CA ALA A 348 -30.32 24.67 26.63
C ALA A 348 -31.84 24.69 26.85
N LYS A 349 -32.59 25.30 25.94
CA LYS A 349 -34.06 25.36 25.96
C LYS A 349 -34.61 24.66 24.72
N PRO A 350 -34.64 23.31 24.66
CA PRO A 350 -35.16 22.60 23.51
C PRO A 350 -36.51 23.15 23.07
N ALA A 351 -36.62 23.51 21.80
CA ALA A 351 -37.80 24.16 21.25
C ALA A 351 -38.96 23.15 21.14
N VAL A 352 -38.65 21.93 20.73
CA VAL A 352 -39.62 20.85 20.51
C VAL A 352 -38.91 19.50 20.39
N ILE A 353 -39.59 18.42 20.75
CA ILE A 353 -39.27 17.05 20.33
C ILE A 353 -40.33 16.61 19.32
N VAL A 354 -39.93 16.39 18.08
CA VAL A 354 -40.77 15.87 17.00
C VAL A 354 -40.47 14.38 16.84
N ASP A 355 -41.42 13.54 17.25
CA ASP A 355 -41.30 12.09 17.09
C ASP A 355 -42.33 11.62 16.07
N ILE A 356 -41.86 10.89 15.06
CA ILE A 356 -42.75 10.35 14.03
C ILE A 356 -43.72 9.32 14.60
N ARG A 357 -43.35 8.65 15.69
CA ARG A 357 -44.13 7.59 16.31
C ARG A 357 -45.36 8.19 16.97
N ALA A 358 -46.50 7.54 16.77
CA ALA A 358 -47.77 8.00 17.35
C ALA A 358 -47.83 7.82 18.87
N SER A 359 -47.03 6.89 19.40
CA SER A 359 -46.89 6.62 20.83
C SER A 359 -45.44 6.29 21.17
N VAL A 360 -45.05 6.63 22.40
CA VAL A 360 -43.76 6.31 23.01
C VAL A 360 -43.99 5.93 24.47
N ALA A 361 -42.95 5.46 25.16
CA ALA A 361 -43.05 5.15 26.59
C ALA A 361 -43.49 6.39 27.40
N PRO A 362 -44.48 6.29 28.32
CA PRO A 362 -44.98 7.43 29.09
C PRO A 362 -43.88 8.19 29.85
N ALA A 363 -42.88 7.47 30.36
CA ALA A 363 -41.74 8.05 31.05
C ALA A 363 -40.99 9.11 30.23
N LEU A 364 -40.93 8.97 28.89
CA LEU A 364 -40.30 9.96 28.01
C LEU A 364 -41.13 11.25 27.94
N THR A 365 -42.45 11.12 27.75
CA THR A 365 -43.35 12.28 27.70
C THR A 365 -43.47 12.98 29.05
N ASP A 366 -43.48 12.23 30.15
CA ASP A 366 -43.53 12.77 31.51
C ASP A 366 -42.25 13.55 31.82
N ARG A 367 -41.09 13.00 31.43
CA ARG A 367 -39.81 13.69 31.59
C ARG A 367 -39.71 14.95 30.73
N ALA A 368 -40.15 14.90 29.48
CA ALA A 368 -40.20 16.08 28.61
C ALA A 368 -41.07 17.20 29.22
N ARG A 369 -42.25 16.84 29.74
CA ARG A 369 -43.14 17.78 30.42
C ARG A 369 -42.51 18.39 31.67
N ALA A 370 -41.85 17.57 32.50
CA ALA A 370 -41.13 18.03 33.69
C ALA A 370 -40.00 19.02 33.37
N LEU A 371 -39.40 18.90 32.19
CA LEU A 371 -38.36 19.80 31.68
C LEU A 371 -38.93 20.97 30.84
N GLY A 372 -40.25 21.07 30.71
CA GLY A 372 -40.91 22.13 29.93
C GLY A 372 -40.70 22.03 28.42
N ILE A 373 -40.45 20.84 27.89
CA ILE A 373 -40.21 20.59 26.47
C ILE A 373 -41.51 20.16 25.78
N GLU A 374 -41.92 20.87 24.72
CA GLU A 374 -43.06 20.46 23.90
C GLU A 374 -42.73 19.17 23.14
N SER A 375 -43.60 18.17 23.23
CA SER A 375 -43.49 16.91 22.48
C SER A 375 -44.61 16.76 21.46
N LEU A 376 -44.24 16.56 20.20
CA LEU A 376 -45.14 16.31 19.07
C LEU A 376 -45.00 14.87 18.59
N LEU A 377 -45.84 13.98 19.09
CA LEU A 377 -45.94 12.60 18.61
C LEU A 377 -46.77 12.52 17.34
N GLY A 378 -46.46 11.60 16.43
CA GLY A 378 -47.14 11.47 15.15
C GLY A 378 -46.97 12.69 14.25
N HIS A 379 -45.79 13.34 14.30
CA HIS A 379 -45.45 14.49 13.47
C HIS A 379 -44.20 14.20 12.65
N SER A 380 -44.10 14.78 11.47
CA SER A 380 -42.94 14.66 10.60
C SER A 380 -42.33 16.02 10.30
N VAL A 381 -41.04 16.03 9.98
CA VAL A 381 -40.33 17.21 9.51
C VAL A 381 -40.25 17.18 8.00
N THR A 382 -40.65 18.29 7.39
CA THR A 382 -40.75 18.42 5.93
C THR A 382 -39.82 19.48 5.36
N GLY A 383 -39.02 20.13 6.21
CA GLY A 383 -38.09 21.16 5.79
C GLY A 383 -37.36 21.81 6.95
N THR A 384 -36.21 22.41 6.65
CA THR A 384 -35.58 23.42 7.49
C THR A 384 -35.42 24.73 6.73
N SER A 385 -35.22 25.84 7.45
CA SER A 385 -34.90 27.14 6.87
C SER A 385 -33.59 27.70 7.43
N GLY A 386 -32.99 28.66 6.71
CA GLY A 386 -31.68 29.24 7.02
C GLY A 386 -30.65 28.99 5.92
N ARG A 387 -29.59 29.81 5.92
CA ARG A 387 -28.51 29.75 4.91
C ARG A 387 -27.22 29.20 5.53
N LEU A 388 -26.53 30.02 6.33
CA LEU A 388 -25.26 29.65 6.96
C LEU A 388 -25.42 28.94 8.31
N ARG A 389 -26.66 28.85 8.79
CA ARG A 389 -27.08 28.11 9.98
C ARG A 389 -28.59 27.91 9.90
N VAL A 390 -29.09 26.80 10.44
CA VAL A 390 -30.52 26.58 10.60
C VAL A 390 -31.16 27.66 11.49
N LYS A 391 -32.38 28.09 11.13
CA LYS A 391 -33.16 29.11 11.84
C LYS A 391 -34.55 28.63 12.23
N SER A 392 -35.11 27.68 11.49
CA SER A 392 -36.41 27.10 11.80
C SER A 392 -36.56 25.70 11.21
N LEU A 393 -37.54 24.99 11.75
CA LEU A 393 -37.97 23.64 11.39
C LEU A 393 -39.43 23.69 10.94
N ARG A 394 -39.74 23.09 9.80
CA ARG A 394 -41.11 22.93 9.30
C ARG A 394 -41.64 21.56 9.71
N VAL A 395 -42.71 21.56 10.50
CA VAL A 395 -43.27 20.36 11.11
C VAL A 395 -44.72 20.18 10.67
N ASN A 396 -45.10 18.96 10.30
CA ASN A 396 -46.45 18.62 9.87
C ASN A 396 -47.01 17.52 10.77
N ARG A 397 -48.27 17.64 11.18
CA ARG A 397 -49.00 16.52 11.80
C ARG A 397 -49.18 15.42 10.76
N LEU A 398 -49.03 14.17 11.16
CA LEU A 398 -49.32 13.05 10.28
C LEU A 398 -50.81 12.67 10.35
N GLU A 399 -51.44 12.61 9.18
CA GLU A 399 -52.81 12.17 8.99
C GLU A 399 -52.79 10.96 8.07
N LYS A 400 -53.12 9.77 8.60
CA LYS A 400 -53.02 8.49 7.87
C LYS A 400 -51.65 8.29 7.20
N GLY A 401 -50.58 8.67 7.90
CA GLY A 401 -49.19 8.55 7.43
C GLY A 401 -48.74 9.63 6.43
N ARG A 402 -49.59 10.60 6.08
CA ARG A 402 -49.24 11.71 5.19
C ARG A 402 -49.05 13.01 5.96
N ALA A 403 -48.15 13.87 5.49
CA ALA A 403 -47.94 15.19 6.07
C ALA A 403 -49.17 16.08 5.83
N GLY A 404 -49.85 16.47 6.91
CA GLY A 404 -50.97 17.41 6.92
C GLY A 404 -50.49 18.87 6.94
N THR A 405 -51.20 19.76 7.65
CA THR A 405 -50.83 21.18 7.72
C THR A 405 -49.48 21.41 8.42
N ALA A 406 -48.66 22.28 7.84
CA ALA A 406 -47.35 22.62 8.37
C ALA A 406 -47.40 23.77 9.39
N ARG A 407 -46.52 23.71 10.39
CA ARG A 407 -46.17 24.82 11.28
C ARG A 407 -44.66 25.04 11.30
N GLU A 408 -44.23 26.29 11.39
CA GLU A 408 -42.81 26.66 11.52
C GLU A 408 -42.43 26.82 12.99
N ILE A 409 -41.28 26.27 13.39
CA ILE A 409 -40.75 26.32 14.75
C ILE A 409 -39.33 26.91 14.69
N ALA A 410 -39.12 28.05 15.35
CA ALA A 410 -37.80 28.68 15.42
C ALA A 410 -36.83 27.87 16.28
N CYS A 411 -35.64 27.59 15.75
CA CYS A 411 -34.57 26.84 16.40
C CYS A 411 -33.19 27.25 15.87
N ASP A 412 -32.13 26.99 16.63
CA ASP A 412 -30.75 27.30 16.24
C ASP A 412 -29.85 26.07 16.02
N ALA A 413 -30.42 24.88 16.26
CA ALA A 413 -29.87 23.57 15.93
C ALA A 413 -31.03 22.58 15.69
N VAL A 414 -30.79 21.56 14.88
CA VAL A 414 -31.73 20.45 14.65
C VAL A 414 -30.97 19.15 14.90
N LEU A 415 -31.46 18.36 15.85
CA LEU A 415 -30.83 17.10 16.25
C LEU A 415 -31.67 15.95 15.72
N MET A 416 -31.08 15.14 14.85
CA MET A 416 -31.77 14.02 14.20
C MET A 416 -31.28 12.68 14.71
N CYS A 417 -32.19 11.71 14.82
CA CYS A 417 -31.85 10.32 15.10
C CYS A 417 -32.84 9.37 14.42
N GLY A 418 -32.33 8.56 13.50
CA GLY A 418 -33.06 7.48 12.82
C GLY A 418 -32.81 6.09 13.41
N GLY A 419 -32.28 6.02 14.64
CA GLY A 419 -31.82 4.78 15.27
C GLY A 419 -30.38 4.43 14.93
N TRP A 420 -30.01 3.16 15.09
CA TRP A 420 -28.61 2.72 15.05
C TRP A 420 -28.39 1.59 14.04
N THR A 421 -27.14 1.48 13.56
CA THR A 421 -26.66 0.42 12.66
C THR A 421 -25.41 -0.21 13.27
N PRO A 422 -25.41 -1.54 13.54
CA PRO A 422 -24.22 -2.26 14.00
C PRO A 422 -23.01 -2.01 13.09
N CYS A 423 -21.84 -1.76 13.69
CA CYS A 423 -20.60 -1.54 12.95
C CYS A 423 -19.97 -2.89 12.57
N LEU A 424 -20.13 -3.30 11.31
CA LEU A 424 -19.73 -4.64 10.82
C LEU A 424 -18.51 -4.66 9.90
N HIS A 425 -17.87 -3.51 9.68
CA HIS A 425 -16.78 -3.32 8.71
C HIS A 425 -15.67 -4.37 8.83
N LEU A 426 -15.03 -4.49 10.00
CA LEU A 426 -13.93 -5.45 10.18
C LEU A 426 -14.38 -6.91 10.09
N PHE A 427 -15.61 -7.23 10.52
CA PHE A 427 -16.16 -8.58 10.37
C PHE A 427 -16.38 -8.92 8.89
N SER A 428 -16.83 -7.95 8.09
CA SER A 428 -17.02 -8.13 6.65
C SER A 428 -15.70 -8.22 5.87
N HIS A 429 -14.59 -7.65 6.37
CA HIS A 429 -13.27 -7.81 5.75
C HIS A 429 -12.81 -9.28 5.68
N THR A 430 -13.21 -10.10 6.65
CA THR A 430 -12.90 -11.53 6.68
C THR A 430 -13.80 -12.37 5.77
N LYS A 431 -14.74 -11.75 5.06
CA LYS A 431 -15.84 -12.40 4.34
C LYS A 431 -16.80 -13.17 5.27
N GLY A 432 -16.91 -12.76 6.54
CA GLY A 432 -18.00 -13.20 7.41
C GLY A 432 -19.36 -12.86 6.80
N SER A 433 -20.32 -13.78 6.82
CA SER A 433 -21.63 -13.53 6.22
C SER A 433 -22.47 -12.63 7.11
N LEU A 434 -23.32 -11.79 6.51
CA LEU A 434 -24.24 -10.93 7.24
C LEU A 434 -25.67 -11.49 7.15
N ALA A 435 -26.38 -11.52 8.27
CA ALA A 435 -27.77 -11.93 8.35
C ALA A 435 -28.65 -10.71 8.60
N TRP A 436 -29.80 -10.63 7.92
CA TRP A 436 -30.78 -9.58 8.18
C TRP A 436 -31.65 -9.96 9.38
N ASP A 437 -31.87 -9.00 10.28
CA ASP A 437 -32.79 -9.13 11.41
C ASP A 437 -34.02 -8.25 11.16
N ASP A 438 -35.19 -8.88 10.99
CA ASP A 438 -36.44 -8.18 10.67
C ASP A 438 -36.96 -7.31 11.82
N LYS A 439 -36.61 -7.62 13.06
CA LYS A 439 -37.08 -6.86 14.22
C LYS A 439 -36.27 -5.57 14.38
N LEU A 440 -34.95 -5.67 14.25
CA LEU A 440 -34.03 -4.54 14.33
C LEU A 440 -33.93 -3.77 13.01
N GLN A 441 -34.39 -4.36 11.90
CA GLN A 441 -34.25 -3.80 10.55
C GLN A 441 -32.79 -3.45 10.26
N ALA A 442 -31.89 -4.40 10.58
CA ALA A 442 -30.46 -4.23 10.49
C ALA A 442 -29.78 -5.53 10.11
N TYR A 443 -28.59 -5.41 9.51
CA TYR A 443 -27.70 -6.56 9.35
C TYR A 443 -26.95 -6.83 10.64
N LEU A 444 -26.78 -8.12 10.95
CA LEU A 444 -26.04 -8.66 12.08
C LEU A 444 -24.98 -9.65 11.59
N PRO A 445 -23.95 -9.96 12.40
CA PRO A 445 -22.99 -11.01 12.09
C PRO A 445 -23.68 -12.38 11.95
N GLY A 446 -23.42 -13.05 10.84
CA GLY A 446 -23.84 -14.42 10.56
C GLY A 446 -22.68 -15.41 10.75
N LYS A 447 -22.33 -16.13 9.69
CA LYS A 447 -21.27 -17.15 9.72
C LYS A 447 -19.89 -16.51 9.81
N LYS A 448 -19.11 -16.94 10.79
CA LYS A 448 -17.71 -16.55 10.98
C LYS A 448 -16.80 -17.33 10.03
N THR A 449 -15.74 -16.68 9.56
CA THR A 449 -14.67 -17.28 8.74
C THR A 449 -13.31 -17.32 9.46
N GLU A 450 -13.21 -16.62 10.58
CA GLU A 450 -12.00 -16.48 11.40
C GLU A 450 -12.33 -16.74 12.88
N ALA A 451 -11.30 -16.88 13.72
CA ALA A 451 -11.43 -17.05 15.16
C ALA A 451 -11.77 -15.70 15.84
N VAL A 452 -13.04 -15.33 15.73
CA VAL A 452 -13.59 -14.03 16.14
C VAL A 452 -14.82 -14.14 17.04
N HIS A 453 -14.92 -13.23 18.00
CA HIS A 453 -16.09 -12.97 18.83
C HIS A 453 -16.57 -11.55 18.52
N ILE A 454 -17.85 -11.38 18.22
CA ILE A 454 -18.47 -10.06 18.07
C ILE A 454 -19.15 -9.75 19.39
N ALA A 455 -19.03 -8.53 19.90
CA ALA A 455 -19.56 -8.13 21.19
C ALA A 455 -20.34 -6.81 21.15
N GLY A 456 -21.30 -6.66 22.04
CA GLY A 456 -22.03 -5.42 22.29
C GLY A 456 -22.97 -5.02 21.14
N ALA A 457 -23.02 -3.71 20.86
CA ALA A 457 -23.92 -3.15 19.83
C ALA A 457 -23.66 -3.70 18.41
N GLY A 458 -22.48 -4.28 18.15
CA GLY A 458 -22.19 -5.02 16.92
C GLY A 458 -23.09 -6.25 16.72
N ARG A 459 -23.71 -6.76 17.80
CA ARG A 459 -24.71 -7.84 17.78
C ARG A 459 -26.15 -7.34 17.81
N GLY A 460 -26.37 -6.03 17.75
CA GLY A 460 -27.71 -5.43 17.91
C GLY A 460 -28.20 -5.38 19.37
N LEU A 461 -27.28 -5.45 20.35
CA LEU A 461 -27.60 -5.27 21.76
C LEU A 461 -27.57 -3.79 22.14
N TRP A 462 -28.67 -3.29 22.71
CA TRP A 462 -28.82 -1.89 23.12
C TRP A 462 -28.83 -1.75 24.65
N GLY A 463 -28.26 -0.65 25.14
CA GLY A 463 -28.06 -0.38 26.58
C GLY A 463 -26.72 -0.87 27.13
N ILE A 464 -26.22 -0.17 28.14
CA ILE A 464 -24.92 -0.41 28.77
C ILE A 464 -24.89 -1.76 29.48
N ALA A 465 -25.99 -2.17 30.12
CA ALA A 465 -26.10 -3.45 30.82
C ALA A 465 -25.86 -4.63 29.88
N ALA A 466 -26.60 -4.68 28.77
CA ALA A 466 -26.52 -5.76 27.80
C ALA A 466 -25.14 -5.82 27.15
N VAL A 467 -24.58 -4.66 26.81
CA VAL A 467 -23.29 -4.53 26.13
C VAL A 467 -22.11 -4.93 27.03
N LEU A 468 -22.09 -4.53 28.31
CA LEU A 468 -21.03 -4.92 29.26
C LEU A 468 -21.01 -6.44 29.50
N ASN A 469 -22.18 -7.03 29.78
CA ASN A 469 -22.29 -8.45 30.09
C ASN A 469 -21.96 -9.34 28.87
N ASP A 470 -22.38 -8.92 27.67
CA ASP A 470 -21.99 -9.60 26.43
C ASP A 470 -20.48 -9.46 26.14
N GLY A 471 -19.90 -8.29 26.41
CA GLY A 471 -18.46 -8.06 26.34
C GLY A 471 -17.66 -9.01 27.24
N ALA A 472 -18.02 -9.13 28.51
CA ALA A 472 -17.36 -10.06 29.43
C ALA A 472 -17.48 -11.52 28.98
N THR A 473 -18.65 -11.90 28.44
CA THR A 473 -18.88 -13.23 27.87
C THR A 473 -17.98 -13.47 26.66
N ALA A 474 -17.87 -12.50 25.75
CA ALA A 474 -17.02 -12.59 24.56
C ALA A 474 -15.52 -12.67 24.93
N GLY A 475 -15.06 -11.85 25.88
CA GLY A 475 -13.68 -11.88 26.37
C GLY A 475 -13.32 -13.20 27.04
N THR A 476 -14.24 -13.73 27.87
CA THR A 476 -14.10 -15.06 28.49
C THR A 476 -14.01 -16.17 27.45
N ALA A 477 -14.89 -16.14 26.45
CA ALA A 477 -14.90 -17.13 25.38
C ALA A 477 -13.62 -17.07 24.54
N ALA A 478 -13.12 -15.87 24.24
CA ALA A 478 -11.85 -15.68 23.55
C ALA A 478 -10.66 -16.21 24.38
N ALA A 479 -10.60 -15.89 25.68
CA ALA A 479 -9.55 -16.40 26.56
C ALA A 479 -9.56 -17.95 26.63
N ARG A 480 -10.74 -18.56 26.77
CA ARG A 480 -10.90 -20.03 26.74
C ARG A 480 -10.48 -20.65 25.42
N ALA A 481 -10.85 -20.04 24.29
CA ALA A 481 -10.44 -20.49 22.97
C ALA A 481 -8.93 -20.29 22.72
N ALA A 482 -8.28 -19.39 23.47
CA ALA A 482 -6.82 -19.25 23.53
C ALA A 482 -6.16 -20.16 24.58
N GLY A 483 -6.90 -21.10 25.19
CA GLY A 483 -6.37 -22.08 26.14
C GLY A 483 -6.20 -21.57 27.57
N ARG A 484 -6.88 -20.49 27.96
CA ARG A 484 -6.85 -19.94 29.33
C ARG A 484 -8.12 -20.31 30.10
N ASP A 485 -7.97 -20.53 31.41
CA ASP A 485 -9.13 -20.62 32.28
C ASP A 485 -9.65 -19.21 32.60
N ALA A 486 -10.92 -18.97 32.27
CA ALA A 486 -11.52 -17.65 32.38
C ALA A 486 -12.97 -17.78 32.83
N THR A 487 -13.43 -16.84 33.65
CA THR A 487 -14.80 -16.79 34.15
C THR A 487 -15.40 -15.43 33.86
N ALA A 488 -16.59 -15.43 33.26
CA ALA A 488 -17.29 -14.20 32.93
C ALA A 488 -17.81 -13.54 34.20
N GLN A 489 -17.50 -12.26 34.37
CA GLN A 489 -18.14 -11.42 35.38
C GLN A 489 -19.45 -10.87 34.84
N SER A 490 -20.40 -10.65 35.75
CA SER A 490 -21.62 -9.89 35.47
C SER A 490 -21.50 -8.48 36.02
N TYR A 491 -22.13 -7.53 35.35
CA TYR A 491 -22.20 -6.12 35.74
C TYR A 491 -23.64 -5.74 36.02
N ALA A 492 -23.89 -5.12 37.18
CA ALA A 492 -25.18 -4.56 37.53
C ALA A 492 -25.24 -3.10 37.07
N VAL A 493 -26.23 -2.74 36.26
CA VAL A 493 -26.35 -1.38 35.71
C VAL A 493 -27.70 -0.80 36.07
N THR A 494 -27.69 0.43 36.57
CA THR A 494 -28.89 1.22 36.86
C THR A 494 -28.87 2.54 36.09
N ALA A 495 -30.04 3.15 35.91
CA ALA A 495 -30.26 4.30 35.03
C ALA A 495 -29.83 4.05 33.57
N ASP A 496 -29.91 2.80 33.10
CA ASP A 496 -29.57 2.43 31.73
C ASP A 496 -30.55 3.02 30.71
N ARG A 497 -30.05 3.29 29.51
CA ARG A 497 -30.75 3.95 28.40
C ARG A 497 -30.80 3.03 27.17
N THR A 498 -31.54 1.91 27.28
CA THR A 498 -31.63 0.89 26.23
C THR A 498 -32.23 1.41 24.92
N GLY A 499 -33.31 2.19 25.01
CA GLY A 499 -33.96 2.85 23.87
C GLY A 499 -34.55 1.91 22.80
N SER A 500 -35.57 2.38 22.10
CA SER A 500 -36.23 1.65 21.01
C SER A 500 -36.70 2.62 19.92
N GLY A 501 -36.98 2.11 18.73
CA GLY A 501 -37.46 2.96 17.64
C GLY A 501 -37.84 2.21 16.37
N VAL A 502 -38.08 2.97 15.31
CA VAL A 502 -38.42 2.46 13.98
C VAL A 502 -37.42 2.95 12.94
N THR A 503 -37.10 2.08 11.98
CA THR A 503 -36.29 2.44 10.81
C THR A 503 -37.23 2.95 9.71
N LEU A 504 -36.85 4.02 9.03
CA LEU A 504 -37.59 4.60 7.91
C LEU A 504 -36.71 4.71 6.67
N THR A 505 -37.35 4.77 5.51
CA THR A 505 -36.71 5.11 4.24
C THR A 505 -36.44 6.62 4.16
N GLU A 506 -37.49 7.41 4.38
CA GLU A 506 -37.49 8.89 4.34
C GLU A 506 -38.59 9.42 5.27
N LEU A 507 -38.42 10.63 5.82
CA LEU A 507 -39.49 11.26 6.59
C LEU A 507 -40.68 11.63 5.68
N ALA A 508 -41.90 11.33 6.13
CA ALA A 508 -43.11 11.66 5.39
C ALA A 508 -43.20 13.18 5.16
N SER A 509 -43.40 13.59 3.90
CA SER A 509 -43.32 14.99 3.50
C SER A 509 -44.37 15.36 2.47
N ASP A 510 -44.83 16.62 2.52
CA ASP A 510 -45.69 17.28 1.54
C ASP A 510 -44.88 18.07 0.49
N ARG A 511 -43.55 18.05 0.59
CA ARG A 511 -42.66 18.65 -0.41
C ARG A 511 -42.63 17.81 -1.68
N ASN A 512 -42.44 18.47 -2.83
CA ASN A 512 -42.26 17.79 -4.10
C ASN A 512 -40.95 16.96 -4.09
N PRO A 513 -41.01 15.62 -4.20
CA PRO A 513 -39.81 14.77 -4.17
C PRO A 513 -38.80 15.05 -5.30
N ALA A 514 -39.23 15.63 -6.42
CA ALA A 514 -38.35 15.96 -7.53
C ALA A 514 -37.42 17.16 -7.22
N THR A 515 -37.86 18.08 -6.37
CA THR A 515 -37.12 19.31 -6.04
C THR A 515 -36.54 19.30 -4.63
N ALA A 516 -37.10 18.50 -3.73
CA ALA A 516 -36.60 18.34 -2.36
C ALA A 516 -35.10 17.99 -2.32
N LYS A 517 -34.42 18.56 -1.34
CA LYS A 517 -32.99 18.39 -1.06
C LYS A 517 -32.84 17.54 0.21
N ALA A 518 -33.28 16.29 0.11
CA ALA A 518 -33.18 15.30 1.18
C ALA A 518 -31.91 14.47 0.99
N PHE A 519 -30.83 14.86 1.66
CA PHE A 519 -29.50 14.26 1.49
C PHE A 519 -29.38 12.92 2.22
N ILE A 520 -28.62 12.01 1.62
CA ILE A 520 -28.27 10.70 2.16
C ILE A 520 -26.75 10.59 2.30
N ASP A 521 -26.02 10.94 1.24
CA ASP A 521 -24.57 11.11 1.28
C ASP A 521 -24.27 12.60 1.30
N PHE A 522 -23.88 13.07 2.49
CA PHE A 522 -23.58 14.46 2.70
C PHE A 522 -22.35 14.90 1.90
N GLN A 523 -21.28 14.12 1.92
CA GLN A 523 -20.00 14.55 1.34
C GLN A 523 -20.08 14.62 -0.18
N ASN A 524 -20.69 13.62 -0.83
CA ASN A 524 -20.83 13.55 -2.29
C ASN A 524 -22.11 14.21 -2.83
N ASP A 525 -22.89 14.88 -1.97
CA ASP A 525 -24.11 15.60 -2.36
C ASP A 525 -25.21 14.69 -2.99
N VAL A 526 -25.32 13.45 -2.52
CA VAL A 526 -26.33 12.49 -3.00
C VAL A 526 -27.63 12.61 -2.21
N THR A 527 -28.75 12.69 -2.92
CA THR A 527 -30.09 12.84 -2.35
C THR A 527 -30.99 11.63 -2.62
N ALA A 528 -32.11 11.53 -1.89
CA ALA A 528 -33.11 10.46 -2.08
C ALA A 528 -33.63 10.35 -3.51
N LYS A 529 -33.80 11.49 -4.20
CA LYS A 529 -34.22 11.48 -5.60
C LYS A 529 -33.15 10.94 -6.55
N ASP A 530 -31.86 11.06 -6.21
CA ASP A 530 -30.77 10.53 -7.04
C ASP A 530 -30.77 8.99 -7.02
N ILE A 531 -31.02 8.39 -5.84
CA ILE A 531 -31.21 6.93 -5.70
C ILE A 531 -32.42 6.46 -6.50
N ARG A 532 -33.56 7.14 -6.38
CA ARG A 532 -34.77 6.81 -7.15
C ARG A 532 -34.58 7.01 -8.66
N LEU A 533 -33.80 8.02 -9.07
CA LEU A 533 -33.44 8.24 -10.47
C LEU A 533 -32.60 7.09 -11.00
N ALA A 534 -31.58 6.66 -10.27
CA ALA A 534 -30.75 5.50 -10.63
C ALA A 534 -31.60 4.25 -10.90
N VAL A 535 -32.54 3.94 -9.99
CA VAL A 535 -33.46 2.81 -10.16
C VAL A 535 -34.37 2.98 -11.39
N ARG A 536 -34.90 4.19 -11.60
CA ARG A 536 -35.73 4.51 -12.78
C ARG A 536 -34.96 4.35 -14.09
N GLU A 537 -33.68 4.66 -14.10
CA GLU A 537 -32.78 4.48 -15.24
C GLU A 537 -32.32 3.03 -15.46
N GLY A 538 -32.90 2.07 -14.72
CA GLY A 538 -32.69 0.64 -14.96
C GLY A 538 -31.68 -0.01 -14.03
N MET A 539 -31.09 0.72 -13.08
CA MET A 539 -30.21 0.11 -12.08
C MET A 539 -31.04 -0.71 -11.10
N ARG A 540 -30.53 -1.90 -10.76
CA ARG A 540 -31.21 -2.88 -9.90
C ARG A 540 -30.32 -3.33 -8.75
N SER A 541 -29.04 -3.57 -9.03
CA SER A 541 -28.04 -3.90 -8.01
C SER A 541 -27.65 -2.66 -7.22
N ILE A 542 -27.50 -2.80 -5.89
CA ILE A 542 -26.99 -1.71 -5.04
C ILE A 542 -25.61 -1.22 -5.50
N GLU A 543 -24.80 -2.11 -6.08
CA GLU A 543 -23.47 -1.79 -6.60
C GLU A 543 -23.56 -0.88 -7.85
N HIS A 544 -24.60 -1.01 -8.67
CA HIS A 544 -24.86 -0.09 -9.78
C HIS A 544 -25.38 1.26 -9.28
N VAL A 545 -26.32 1.25 -8.32
CA VAL A 545 -26.84 2.48 -7.70
C VAL A 545 -25.69 3.27 -7.06
N LYS A 546 -24.81 2.61 -6.30
CA LYS A 546 -23.59 3.19 -5.74
C LYS A 546 -22.70 3.85 -6.80
N ARG A 547 -22.33 3.13 -7.87
CA ARG A 547 -21.44 3.66 -8.92
C ARG A 547 -22.05 4.81 -9.71
N TYR A 548 -23.35 4.74 -9.96
CA TYR A 548 -24.06 5.76 -10.71
C TYR A 548 -24.25 7.06 -9.92
N THR A 549 -24.58 6.93 -8.63
CA THR A 549 -24.88 8.08 -7.77
C THR A 549 -23.70 8.59 -6.96
N THR A 550 -22.63 7.80 -6.84
CA THR A 550 -21.48 7.96 -5.92
C THR A 550 -21.81 7.84 -4.43
N ASN A 551 -23.00 7.33 -4.09
CA ASN A 551 -23.40 7.06 -2.70
C ASN A 551 -22.42 6.09 -2.01
N GLY A 552 -21.87 6.50 -0.86
CA GLY A 552 -20.96 5.70 -0.06
C GLY A 552 -19.55 5.56 -0.64
N MET A 553 -19.17 6.43 -1.57
CA MET A 553 -17.82 6.48 -2.16
C MET A 553 -16.95 7.62 -1.60
N ALA A 554 -17.49 8.42 -0.69
CA ALA A 554 -16.81 9.51 -0.02
C ALA A 554 -15.74 9.02 0.98
N THR A 555 -15.01 9.97 1.60
CA THR A 555 -13.91 9.63 2.51
C THR A 555 -14.37 8.92 3.79
N ASP A 556 -15.63 9.09 4.19
CA ASP A 556 -16.30 8.38 5.28
C ASP A 556 -16.71 6.94 4.90
N GLN A 557 -16.63 6.57 3.61
CA GLN A 557 -16.98 5.26 3.05
C GLN A 557 -18.45 4.85 3.30
N GLY A 558 -19.34 5.85 3.36
CA GLY A 558 -20.77 5.62 3.49
C GLY A 558 -21.21 5.08 4.85
N LYS A 559 -20.43 5.33 5.91
CA LYS A 559 -20.75 4.98 7.30
C LYS A 559 -22.16 5.45 7.71
N MET A 560 -22.59 6.61 7.21
CA MET A 560 -23.92 7.16 7.49
C MET A 560 -24.91 7.06 6.31
N SER A 561 -24.44 6.81 5.08
CA SER A 561 -25.26 6.89 3.86
C SER A 561 -25.72 5.55 3.30
N ASN A 562 -24.94 4.47 3.50
CA ASN A 562 -25.16 3.20 2.81
C ASN A 562 -26.50 2.55 3.16
N ILE A 563 -26.88 2.52 4.44
CA ILE A 563 -28.16 1.90 4.87
C ILE A 563 -29.35 2.71 4.36
N ASN A 564 -29.32 4.04 4.50
CA ASN A 564 -30.40 4.89 3.95
C ASN A 564 -30.50 4.76 2.42
N GLY A 565 -29.37 4.70 1.72
CA GLY A 565 -29.34 4.43 0.28
C GLY A 565 -29.92 3.08 -0.09
N LEU A 566 -29.61 2.02 0.68
CA LEU A 566 -30.20 0.69 0.50
C LEU A 566 -31.70 0.71 0.74
N MET A 567 -32.19 1.29 1.84
CA MET A 567 -33.62 1.33 2.17
C MET A 567 -34.41 2.04 1.08
N ILE A 568 -33.90 3.15 0.54
CA ILE A 568 -34.57 3.90 -0.54
C ILE A 568 -34.50 3.16 -1.88
N ALA A 569 -33.39 2.47 -2.17
CA ALA A 569 -33.29 1.63 -3.37
C ALA A 569 -34.26 0.44 -3.30
N ALA A 570 -34.37 -0.20 -2.13
CA ALA A 570 -35.28 -1.33 -1.88
C ALA A 570 -36.74 -0.93 -2.05
N ASP A 571 -37.14 0.20 -1.44
CA ASP A 571 -38.45 0.83 -1.62
C ASP A 571 -38.74 1.11 -3.11
N ALA A 572 -37.81 1.77 -3.81
CA ALA A 572 -37.97 2.09 -5.24
C ALA A 572 -38.05 0.86 -6.15
N LEU A 573 -37.48 -0.27 -5.73
CA LEU A 573 -37.51 -1.55 -6.44
C LEU A 573 -38.72 -2.42 -6.07
N GLY A 574 -39.46 -2.07 -5.01
CA GLY A 574 -40.49 -2.94 -4.45
C GLY A 574 -39.94 -4.25 -3.91
N LYS A 575 -38.76 -4.22 -3.28
CA LYS A 575 -38.05 -5.39 -2.75
C LYS A 575 -37.71 -5.21 -1.27
N GLU A 576 -37.56 -6.32 -0.57
CA GLU A 576 -37.01 -6.30 0.78
C GLU A 576 -35.50 -5.96 0.75
N PRO A 577 -34.95 -5.22 1.73
CA PRO A 577 -33.54 -4.82 1.73
C PRO A 577 -32.54 -5.97 1.47
N PRO A 578 -32.71 -7.17 2.06
CA PRO A 578 -31.81 -8.31 1.78
C PRO A 578 -31.76 -8.75 0.33
N GLN A 579 -32.82 -8.54 -0.45
CA GLN A 579 -32.91 -8.94 -1.86
C GLN A 579 -32.17 -7.97 -2.80
N VAL A 580 -31.92 -6.74 -2.35
CA VAL A 580 -31.13 -5.74 -3.08
C VAL A 580 -29.64 -5.92 -2.81
N GLY A 581 -29.30 -6.35 -1.58
CA GLY A 581 -27.95 -6.65 -1.14
C GLY A 581 -27.20 -5.45 -0.55
N LEU A 582 -26.06 -5.71 0.07
CA LEU A 582 -25.14 -4.69 0.57
C LEU A 582 -24.01 -4.43 -0.42
N THR A 583 -23.41 -3.25 -0.31
CA THR A 583 -22.13 -3.00 -0.97
C THR A 583 -20.98 -3.64 -0.19
N THR A 584 -19.90 -3.97 -0.88
CA THR A 584 -18.76 -4.64 -0.25
C THR A 584 -18.01 -3.69 0.71
N PHE A 585 -17.81 -4.12 1.96
CA PHE A 585 -16.91 -3.44 2.92
C PHE A 585 -15.45 -3.77 2.60
N ARG A 586 -14.58 -2.76 2.58
CA ARG A 586 -13.17 -2.91 2.21
C ARG A 586 -12.26 -2.17 3.19
N PRO A 587 -11.06 -2.71 3.49
CA PRO A 587 -10.00 -1.94 4.12
C PRO A 587 -9.58 -0.75 3.23
N PRO A 588 -9.09 0.35 3.83
CA PRO A 588 -9.00 0.57 5.27
C PRO A 588 -10.33 1.07 5.88
N TYR A 589 -10.61 0.72 7.15
CA TYR A 589 -11.81 1.18 7.88
C TYR A 589 -11.98 2.71 7.88
N THR A 590 -10.88 3.42 8.05
CA THR A 590 -10.74 4.87 7.86
C THR A 590 -9.55 5.15 6.95
N PRO A 591 -9.54 6.25 6.19
CA PRO A 591 -8.36 6.67 5.43
C PRO A 591 -7.09 6.63 6.28
N THR A 592 -5.99 6.18 5.68
CA THR A 592 -4.69 6.01 6.33
C THR A 592 -3.62 6.61 5.44
N THR A 593 -2.68 7.35 6.02
CA THR A 593 -1.59 8.02 5.31
C THR A 593 -0.74 7.00 4.53
N PHE A 594 -0.32 7.34 3.31
CA PHE A 594 0.55 6.47 2.50
C PHE A 594 1.89 6.19 3.20
N GLY A 595 2.45 7.19 3.89
CA GLY A 595 3.64 7.02 4.71
C GLY A 595 3.51 5.91 5.76
N THR A 596 2.34 5.70 6.35
CA THR A 596 2.10 4.61 7.31
C THR A 596 2.23 3.24 6.66
N PHE A 597 1.80 3.08 5.40
CA PHE A 597 2.03 1.84 4.66
C PHE A 597 3.50 1.67 4.23
N ALA A 598 4.16 2.74 3.80
CA ALA A 598 5.57 2.73 3.41
C ALA A 598 6.48 2.41 4.61
N GLY A 599 6.17 2.91 5.80
CA GLY A 599 6.95 2.69 7.01
C GLY A 599 8.39 3.20 6.84
N TYR A 600 9.37 2.31 7.00
CA TYR A 600 10.79 2.63 6.81
C TYR A 600 11.27 2.40 5.36
N HIS A 601 10.41 2.02 4.41
CA HIS A 601 10.81 1.76 3.02
C HIS A 601 10.90 3.08 2.22
N GLN A 602 11.89 3.90 2.56
CA GLN A 602 12.19 5.19 1.92
C GLN A 602 13.70 5.38 1.75
N ASP A 603 14.11 6.26 0.85
CA ASP A 603 15.52 6.62 0.61
C ASP A 603 16.44 5.37 0.51
N ALA A 604 17.54 5.35 1.26
CA ALA A 604 18.52 4.25 1.31
C ALA A 604 17.95 2.93 1.87
N THR A 605 16.73 2.93 2.42
CA THR A 605 16.05 1.76 2.98
C THR A 605 14.88 1.28 2.13
N PHE A 606 14.64 1.91 0.96
CA PHE A 606 13.62 1.46 0.01
C PHE A 606 13.91 0.05 -0.52
N GLU A 607 15.14 -0.17 -0.98
CA GLU A 607 15.63 -1.46 -1.46
C GLU A 607 17.05 -1.72 -0.93
N VAL A 608 17.35 -2.98 -0.61
CA VAL A 608 18.67 -3.36 -0.08
C VAL A 608 19.72 -3.25 -1.18
N THR A 609 20.74 -2.43 -0.94
CA THR A 609 21.94 -2.39 -1.80
C THR A 609 23.03 -3.29 -1.23
N ARG A 610 23.40 -4.32 -1.97
CA ARG A 610 24.48 -5.26 -1.64
C ARG A 610 25.82 -4.72 -2.15
N LYS A 611 26.87 -4.88 -1.34
CA LYS A 611 28.24 -4.40 -1.61
C LYS A 611 29.23 -5.53 -1.43
N THR A 612 30.22 -5.64 -2.32
CA THR A 612 31.28 -6.64 -2.18
C THR A 612 32.31 -6.17 -1.15
N PRO A 613 33.21 -7.06 -0.66
CA PRO A 613 34.34 -6.64 0.16
C PRO A 613 35.28 -5.64 -0.53
N ILE A 614 35.27 -5.59 -1.87
CA ILE A 614 36.13 -4.72 -2.70
C ILE A 614 35.44 -3.36 -3.00
N ASP A 615 34.10 -3.26 -2.88
CA ASP A 615 33.34 -2.01 -3.09
C ASP A 615 33.94 -0.77 -2.40
N PRO A 616 34.37 -0.82 -1.11
CA PRO A 616 34.98 0.35 -0.47
C PRO A 616 36.30 0.79 -1.11
N TRP A 617 37.07 -0.13 -1.70
CA TRP A 617 38.27 0.22 -2.46
C TRP A 617 37.91 0.90 -3.77
N ALA A 618 36.90 0.37 -4.48
CA ALA A 618 36.44 0.95 -5.74
C ALA A 618 35.92 2.38 -5.54
N GLU A 619 35.12 2.59 -4.49
CA GLU A 619 34.61 3.92 -4.10
C GLU A 619 35.74 4.89 -3.77
N ALA A 620 36.74 4.45 -2.99
CA ALA A 620 37.91 5.27 -2.67
C ALA A 620 38.79 5.61 -3.90
N ASN A 621 38.69 4.84 -4.98
CA ASN A 621 39.43 5.04 -6.23
C ASN A 621 38.54 5.62 -7.34
N GLY A 622 37.41 6.24 -6.98
CA GLY A 622 36.60 7.03 -7.90
C GLY A 622 35.75 6.23 -8.88
N ALA A 623 35.46 4.96 -8.61
CA ALA A 623 34.57 4.17 -9.45
C ALA A 623 33.20 4.84 -9.62
N ALA A 624 32.71 4.89 -10.86
CA ALA A 624 31.29 5.01 -11.13
C ALA A 624 30.62 3.67 -10.83
N PHE A 625 29.33 3.67 -10.47
CA PHE A 625 28.62 2.45 -10.11
C PHE A 625 27.30 2.30 -10.85
N GLU A 626 26.92 1.05 -11.11
CA GLU A 626 25.61 0.68 -11.65
C GLU A 626 24.88 -0.34 -10.75
N PRO A 627 23.54 -0.35 -10.77
CA PRO A 627 22.76 -1.39 -10.12
C PRO A 627 22.69 -2.66 -10.98
N VAL A 628 23.10 -3.80 -10.44
CA VAL A 628 23.03 -5.11 -11.08
C VAL A 628 22.28 -6.07 -10.15
N ALA A 629 20.99 -6.26 -10.43
CA ALA A 629 20.04 -6.80 -9.45
C ALA A 629 20.13 -6.00 -8.14
N LEU A 630 20.36 -6.65 -7.00
CA LEU A 630 20.54 -5.98 -5.71
C LEU A 630 21.98 -5.50 -5.47
N TRP A 631 22.93 -5.75 -6.37
CA TRP A 631 24.32 -5.34 -6.18
C TRP A 631 24.60 -3.96 -6.74
N ARG A 632 25.39 -3.17 -6.02
CA ARG A 632 26.11 -2.03 -6.58
C ARG A 632 27.45 -2.53 -7.11
N ARG A 633 27.70 -2.40 -8.42
CA ARG A 633 28.95 -2.83 -9.05
C ARG A 633 29.70 -1.65 -9.65
N ALA A 634 31.03 -1.69 -9.63
CA ALA A 634 31.85 -0.71 -10.32
C ALA A 634 31.56 -0.80 -11.83
N TRP A 635 31.07 0.30 -12.40
CA TRP A 635 30.68 0.41 -13.80
C TRP A 635 31.90 0.70 -14.68
N TYR A 636 32.70 1.68 -14.27
CA TYR A 636 34.01 2.05 -14.85
C TYR A 636 34.77 2.94 -13.86
N PHE A 637 36.05 3.21 -14.12
CA PHE A 637 36.97 4.00 -13.29
C PHE A 637 37.48 5.24 -14.06
N PRO A 638 36.74 6.37 -14.01
CA PRO A 638 37.13 7.59 -14.72
C PRO A 638 38.34 8.27 -14.09
N LYS A 639 39.19 8.87 -14.94
CA LYS A 639 40.15 9.91 -14.52
C LYS A 639 39.52 11.29 -14.65
N ALA A 640 40.14 12.29 -14.02
CA ALA A 640 39.71 13.67 -14.14
C ALA A 640 39.65 14.11 -15.62
N GLY A 641 38.49 14.58 -16.06
CA GLY A 641 38.23 15.04 -17.42
C GLY A 641 37.81 13.96 -18.42
N GLU A 642 37.73 12.69 -18.02
CA GLU A 642 37.18 11.63 -18.86
C GLU A 642 35.67 11.49 -18.67
N ASP A 643 34.95 11.32 -19.77
CA ASP A 643 33.61 10.74 -19.75
C ASP A 643 33.69 9.21 -19.69
N MET A 644 32.52 8.56 -19.64
CA MET A 644 32.43 7.10 -19.62
C MET A 644 33.14 6.45 -20.80
N HIS A 645 32.93 6.96 -22.02
CA HIS A 645 33.48 6.35 -23.23
C HIS A 645 35.00 6.43 -23.28
N ALA A 646 35.58 7.57 -22.90
CA ALA A 646 37.03 7.75 -22.82
C ALA A 646 37.66 6.82 -21.75
N ALA A 647 37.03 6.71 -20.58
CA ALA A 647 37.49 5.85 -19.51
C ALA A 647 37.46 4.36 -19.93
N VAL A 648 36.34 3.91 -20.48
CA VAL A 648 36.15 2.52 -20.95
C VAL A 648 37.09 2.19 -22.10
N ALA A 649 37.27 3.07 -23.09
CA ALA A 649 38.24 2.85 -24.17
C ALA A 649 39.66 2.69 -23.63
N ARG A 650 40.05 3.51 -22.64
CA ARG A 650 41.35 3.39 -21.95
C ARG A 650 41.49 2.07 -21.20
N GLU A 651 40.47 1.67 -20.45
CA GLU A 651 40.44 0.42 -19.69
C GLU A 651 40.55 -0.80 -20.63
N CYS A 652 39.75 -0.87 -21.68
CA CYS A 652 39.82 -1.93 -22.71
C CYS A 652 41.23 -2.06 -23.29
N ARG A 653 41.81 -0.93 -23.73
CA ARG A 653 43.16 -0.90 -24.32
C ARG A 653 44.22 -1.38 -23.34
N ALA A 654 44.19 -0.89 -22.11
CA ALA A 654 45.17 -1.25 -21.09
C ALA A 654 45.06 -2.73 -20.67
N ALA A 655 43.84 -3.26 -20.54
CA ALA A 655 43.63 -4.67 -20.22
C ALA A 655 44.19 -5.60 -21.32
N ARG A 656 43.93 -5.30 -22.60
CA ARG A 656 44.46 -6.08 -23.73
C ARG A 656 45.97 -5.90 -23.95
N ALA A 657 46.50 -4.71 -23.69
CA ALA A 657 47.93 -4.42 -23.84
C ALA A 657 48.78 -5.06 -22.72
N SER A 658 48.24 -5.19 -21.51
CA SER A 658 48.98 -5.72 -20.37
C SER A 658 48.14 -6.58 -19.42
N VAL A 659 47.46 -5.98 -18.43
CA VAL A 659 46.63 -6.71 -17.46
C VAL A 659 45.56 -5.81 -16.85
N GLY A 660 44.31 -6.25 -16.96
CA GLY A 660 43.16 -5.70 -16.26
C GLY A 660 42.80 -6.52 -15.03
N ILE A 661 42.20 -5.88 -14.04
CA ILE A 661 41.66 -6.50 -12.83
C ILE A 661 40.21 -6.10 -12.60
N PHE A 662 39.36 -7.08 -12.30
CA PHE A 662 37.91 -6.93 -12.20
C PHE A 662 37.32 -7.69 -11.02
N ASP A 663 36.37 -7.06 -10.33
CA ASP A 663 35.63 -7.68 -9.23
C ASP A 663 34.47 -8.53 -9.77
N ALA A 664 34.70 -9.83 -9.81
CA ALA A 664 33.74 -10.86 -10.23
C ALA A 664 33.00 -11.51 -9.04
N SER A 665 33.12 -10.93 -7.84
CA SER A 665 32.57 -11.52 -6.60
C SER A 665 31.05 -11.72 -6.66
N THR A 666 30.33 -10.93 -7.45
CA THR A 666 28.86 -10.91 -7.51
C THR A 666 28.24 -12.08 -8.26
N LEU A 667 29.01 -12.82 -9.08
CA LEU A 667 28.51 -14.01 -9.78
C LEU A 667 27.93 -15.00 -8.77
N GLY A 668 26.81 -15.63 -9.09
CA GLY A 668 26.26 -16.69 -8.24
C GLY A 668 27.20 -17.88 -8.20
N LYS A 669 27.28 -18.54 -7.04
CA LYS A 669 28.17 -19.68 -6.81
C LYS A 669 27.41 -20.74 -6.04
N ILE A 670 27.35 -21.95 -6.56
CA ILE A 670 26.63 -23.08 -5.98
C ILE A 670 27.57 -24.28 -5.92
N GLU A 671 27.70 -24.88 -4.74
CA GLU A 671 28.33 -26.19 -4.60
C GLU A 671 27.28 -27.27 -4.86
N VAL A 672 27.56 -28.16 -5.80
CA VAL A 672 26.76 -29.35 -6.09
C VAL A 672 27.59 -30.55 -5.67
N VAL A 673 27.18 -31.20 -4.57
CA VAL A 673 27.98 -32.24 -3.89
C VAL A 673 27.16 -33.50 -3.73
N GLY A 674 27.78 -34.67 -3.87
CA GLY A 674 27.18 -35.96 -3.54
C GLY A 674 27.43 -37.02 -4.59
N PRO A 675 27.21 -38.31 -4.26
CA PRO A 675 27.56 -39.41 -5.16
C PRO A 675 26.80 -39.35 -6.50
N ASP A 676 25.63 -38.73 -6.55
CA ASP A 676 24.84 -38.55 -7.78
C ASP A 676 25.01 -37.17 -8.44
N ALA A 677 25.97 -36.35 -7.99
CA ALA A 677 26.16 -34.98 -8.48
C ALA A 677 26.40 -34.95 -10.00
N VAL A 678 27.16 -35.90 -10.54
CA VAL A 678 27.38 -36.00 -12.00
C VAL A 678 26.07 -36.23 -12.73
N THR A 679 25.25 -37.17 -12.24
CA THR A 679 23.93 -37.49 -12.83
C THR A 679 23.02 -36.28 -12.80
N PHE A 680 22.99 -35.54 -11.69
CA PHE A 680 22.21 -34.31 -11.57
C PHE A 680 22.67 -33.24 -12.56
N MET A 681 23.99 -33.00 -12.66
CA MET A 681 24.56 -32.07 -13.63
C MET A 681 24.25 -32.48 -15.07
N GLU A 682 24.26 -33.79 -15.37
CA GLU A 682 23.85 -34.34 -16.66
C GLU A 682 22.36 -34.08 -16.96
N ARG A 683 21.47 -34.06 -15.96
CA ARG A 683 20.06 -33.75 -16.19
C ARG A 683 19.82 -32.24 -16.36
N MET A 684 20.51 -31.40 -15.58
CA MET A 684 20.27 -29.94 -15.56
C MET A 684 20.84 -29.20 -16.77
N TYR A 685 22.05 -29.52 -17.22
CA TYR A 685 22.75 -28.73 -18.23
C TYR A 685 22.78 -29.40 -19.61
N THR A 686 22.89 -28.60 -20.67
CA THR A 686 22.81 -29.07 -22.06
C THR A 686 23.99 -29.95 -22.52
N ASN A 687 25.16 -29.85 -21.88
CA ASN A 687 26.42 -30.51 -22.27
C ASN A 687 26.83 -31.66 -21.31
N PRO A 688 27.76 -32.55 -21.71
CA PRO A 688 27.99 -33.82 -20.99
C PRO A 688 28.99 -33.72 -19.83
N TRP A 689 28.53 -33.83 -18.58
CA TRP A 689 29.35 -33.66 -17.36
C TRP A 689 30.13 -34.91 -16.92
N ALA A 690 29.67 -36.12 -17.27
CA ALA A 690 30.34 -37.36 -16.89
C ALA A 690 31.77 -37.46 -17.43
N LYS A 691 32.03 -36.86 -18.60
CA LYS A 691 33.34 -36.84 -19.28
C LYS A 691 34.27 -35.71 -18.81
N LEU A 692 33.81 -34.80 -17.95
CA LEU A 692 34.66 -33.71 -17.45
C LEU A 692 35.61 -34.24 -16.38
N GLY A 693 36.93 -34.18 -16.58
CA GLY A 693 37.89 -34.60 -15.57
C GLY A 693 37.86 -33.71 -14.32
N VAL A 694 38.28 -34.26 -13.17
CA VAL A 694 38.56 -33.45 -11.97
C VAL A 694 39.67 -32.45 -12.29
N GLY A 695 39.57 -31.23 -11.77
CA GLY A 695 40.50 -30.14 -12.04
C GLY A 695 40.23 -29.41 -13.37
N ARG A 696 39.10 -29.70 -14.03
CA ARG A 696 38.71 -29.08 -15.30
C ARG A 696 37.42 -28.30 -15.15
N CYS A 697 37.29 -27.27 -15.98
CA CYS A 697 36.12 -26.43 -16.09
C CYS A 697 35.36 -26.69 -17.39
N ARG A 698 34.09 -26.31 -17.41
CA ARG A 698 33.30 -26.25 -18.63
C ARG A 698 32.26 -25.14 -18.56
N TYR A 699 32.08 -24.43 -19.67
CA TYR A 699 30.95 -23.52 -19.84
C TYR A 699 29.64 -24.33 -19.91
N GLY A 700 28.74 -24.14 -18.95
CA GLY A 700 27.43 -24.77 -18.88
C GLY A 700 26.36 -23.81 -19.38
N LEU A 701 25.43 -24.32 -20.20
CA LEU A 701 24.23 -23.61 -20.62
C LEU A 701 23.02 -24.27 -19.98
N LEU A 702 22.21 -23.47 -19.28
CA LEU A 702 21.03 -23.91 -18.53
C LEU A 702 19.77 -23.46 -19.28
N LEU A 703 18.85 -24.39 -19.53
CA LEU A 703 17.58 -24.10 -20.21
C LEU A 703 16.40 -24.33 -19.27
N GLY A 704 15.27 -23.68 -19.56
CA GLY A 704 13.97 -24.06 -19.02
C GLY A 704 13.35 -25.22 -19.79
N GLU A 705 12.28 -25.81 -19.27
CA GLU A 705 11.54 -26.88 -19.97
C GLU A 705 11.04 -26.47 -21.35
N ASP A 706 10.83 -25.17 -21.57
CA ASP A 706 10.44 -24.56 -22.84
C ASP A 706 11.59 -24.47 -23.85
N GLY A 707 12.81 -24.85 -23.47
CA GLY A 707 13.97 -24.92 -24.36
C GLY A 707 14.71 -23.60 -24.54
N PHE A 708 14.27 -22.53 -23.88
CA PHE A 708 14.95 -21.23 -23.90
C PHE A 708 16.05 -21.13 -22.85
N ILE A 709 17.06 -20.32 -23.15
CA ILE A 709 18.19 -20.08 -22.25
C ILE A 709 17.71 -19.35 -20.99
N ARG A 710 18.12 -19.84 -19.82
CA ARG A 710 17.79 -19.27 -18.50
C ARG A 710 18.98 -18.69 -17.79
N ASP A 711 20.12 -19.35 -17.92
CA ASP A 711 21.38 -18.93 -17.31
C ASP A 711 22.56 -19.65 -17.97
N ASP A 712 23.75 -19.21 -17.64
CA ASP A 712 25.01 -19.77 -18.09
C ASP A 712 26.13 -19.55 -17.06
N GLY A 713 27.28 -20.17 -17.29
CA GLY A 713 28.47 -19.91 -16.49
C GLY A 713 29.52 -20.99 -16.62
N VAL A 714 30.66 -20.79 -15.96
CA VAL A 714 31.77 -21.75 -15.98
C VAL A 714 31.77 -22.60 -14.71
N ILE A 715 31.70 -23.92 -14.89
CA ILE A 715 31.56 -24.85 -13.78
C ILE A 715 32.84 -25.64 -13.64
N GLY A 716 33.46 -25.60 -12.45
CA GLY A 716 34.66 -26.35 -12.12
C GLY A 716 34.33 -27.68 -11.44
N ARG A 717 34.90 -28.79 -11.89
CA ARG A 717 34.80 -30.09 -11.19
C ARG A 717 35.95 -30.22 -10.20
N LEU A 718 35.67 -29.98 -8.92
CA LEU A 718 36.67 -29.95 -7.85
C LEU A 718 37.02 -31.34 -7.30
N ALA A 719 36.07 -32.28 -7.35
CA ALA A 719 36.28 -33.68 -6.99
C ALA A 719 35.38 -34.59 -7.85
N ALA A 720 35.48 -35.90 -7.66
CA ALA A 720 34.67 -36.86 -8.42
C ALA A 720 33.15 -36.60 -8.25
N ASP A 721 32.75 -36.13 -7.08
CA ASP A 721 31.39 -35.93 -6.60
C ASP A 721 31.11 -34.47 -6.21
N ARG A 722 31.91 -33.51 -6.71
CA ARG A 722 31.82 -32.09 -6.32
C ARG A 722 32.03 -31.14 -7.50
N PHE A 723 31.05 -30.27 -7.72
CA PHE A 723 31.12 -29.18 -8.69
C PHE A 723 30.98 -27.81 -8.01
N HIS A 724 31.76 -26.85 -8.49
CA HIS A 724 31.59 -25.42 -8.20
C HIS A 724 30.95 -24.76 -9.42
N VAL A 725 29.64 -24.52 -9.33
CA VAL A 725 28.83 -23.92 -10.38
C VAL A 725 28.85 -22.41 -10.22
N THR A 726 29.35 -21.68 -11.22
CA THR A 726 29.10 -20.24 -11.30
C THR A 726 27.88 -19.96 -12.17
N THR A 727 27.10 -18.94 -11.82
CA THR A 727 25.93 -18.46 -12.55
C THR A 727 26.07 -16.97 -12.83
N THR A 728 25.18 -16.40 -13.62
CA THR A 728 25.10 -14.94 -13.75
C THR A 728 24.82 -14.25 -12.41
N THR A 729 25.18 -12.97 -12.29
CA THR A 729 24.96 -12.19 -11.05
C THR A 729 23.47 -12.08 -10.71
N GLY A 730 22.63 -11.76 -11.70
CA GLY A 730 21.18 -11.63 -11.51
C GLY A 730 20.46 -12.98 -11.39
N GLY A 731 21.03 -14.05 -11.96
CA GLY A 731 20.44 -15.39 -11.97
C GLY A 731 20.70 -16.24 -10.72
N ALA A 732 21.62 -15.84 -9.84
CA ALA A 732 22.11 -16.65 -8.73
C ALA A 732 21.01 -17.35 -7.90
N ALA A 733 20.06 -16.58 -7.36
CA ALA A 733 18.96 -17.15 -6.57
C ALA A 733 18.00 -17.99 -7.42
N ARG A 734 17.75 -17.58 -8.67
CA ARG A 734 16.85 -18.28 -9.60
C ARG A 734 17.40 -19.66 -9.97
N VAL A 735 18.69 -19.77 -10.28
CA VAL A 735 19.33 -21.04 -10.65
C VAL A 735 19.32 -22.02 -9.48
N LEU A 736 19.66 -21.56 -8.27
CA LEU A 736 19.59 -22.43 -7.08
C LEU A 736 18.16 -22.92 -6.83
N ASN A 737 17.18 -22.03 -6.87
CA ASN A 737 15.78 -22.41 -6.67
C ASN A 737 15.30 -23.41 -7.73
N MET A 738 15.70 -23.21 -8.99
CA MET A 738 15.38 -24.15 -10.07
C MET A 738 16.04 -25.53 -9.85
N MET A 739 17.31 -25.55 -9.45
CA MET A 739 18.00 -26.82 -9.14
C MET A 739 17.36 -27.54 -7.95
N GLU A 740 17.01 -26.81 -6.89
CA GLU A 740 16.29 -27.34 -5.72
C GLU A 740 14.89 -27.85 -6.08
N ASP A 741 14.16 -27.14 -6.94
CA ASP A 741 12.83 -27.56 -7.40
C ASP A 741 12.90 -28.94 -8.08
N TYR A 742 13.77 -29.12 -9.08
CA TYR A 742 13.97 -30.41 -9.72
C TYR A 742 14.45 -31.50 -8.75
N LEU A 743 15.39 -31.19 -7.87
CA LEU A 743 15.92 -32.16 -6.92
C LEU A 743 14.84 -32.61 -5.91
N GLN A 744 14.01 -31.70 -5.42
CA GLN A 744 12.99 -32.00 -4.41
C GLN A 744 11.72 -32.62 -5.01
N THR A 745 11.33 -32.22 -6.22
CA THR A 745 10.02 -32.58 -6.79
C THR A 745 10.09 -33.64 -7.87
N GLU A 746 11.15 -33.66 -8.68
CA GLU A 746 11.28 -34.58 -9.81
C GLU A 746 12.26 -35.72 -9.54
N TRP A 747 13.38 -35.44 -8.87
CA TRP A 747 14.46 -36.42 -8.63
C TRP A 747 14.85 -36.58 -7.15
N PRO A 748 13.89 -36.78 -6.22
CA PRO A 748 14.17 -36.91 -4.79
C PRO A 748 15.00 -38.15 -4.44
N GLU A 749 15.18 -39.09 -5.37
CA GLU A 749 16.03 -40.26 -5.22
C GLU A 749 17.54 -39.96 -5.31
N LEU A 750 17.93 -38.84 -5.96
CA LEU A 750 19.33 -38.50 -6.15
C LEU A 750 19.96 -38.00 -4.85
N LYS A 751 21.11 -38.57 -4.48
CA LYS A 751 21.89 -38.13 -3.32
C LYS A 751 22.79 -36.96 -3.72
N VAL A 752 22.18 -35.79 -3.80
CA VAL A 752 22.84 -34.52 -4.12
C VAL A 752 22.45 -33.47 -3.09
N TRP A 753 23.41 -32.61 -2.74
CA TRP A 753 23.21 -31.47 -1.87
C TRP A 753 23.68 -30.21 -2.60
N LEU A 754 22.81 -29.21 -2.61
CA LEU A 754 23.05 -27.92 -3.20
C LEU A 754 23.33 -26.92 -2.08
N THR A 755 24.34 -26.08 -2.26
CA THR A 755 24.64 -25.02 -1.27
C THR A 755 25.08 -23.76 -1.99
N SER A 756 24.35 -22.67 -1.79
CA SER A 756 24.84 -21.36 -2.22
C SER A 756 26.13 -21.04 -1.48
N THR A 757 27.19 -20.79 -2.22
CA THR A 757 28.46 -20.25 -1.72
C THR A 757 28.75 -18.88 -2.34
N THR A 758 27.72 -18.22 -2.88
CA THR A 758 27.82 -16.93 -3.57
C THR A 758 28.55 -15.89 -2.72
N GLU A 759 28.16 -15.72 -1.46
CA GLU A 759 28.75 -14.73 -0.55
C GLU A 759 29.97 -15.25 0.22
N GLN A 760 30.28 -16.54 0.10
CA GLN A 760 31.45 -17.13 0.74
C GLN A 760 32.74 -16.74 0.01
N TRP A 761 32.67 -16.47 -1.30
CA TRP A 761 33.84 -16.25 -2.15
C TRP A 761 33.86 -14.84 -2.73
N ALA A 762 34.94 -14.10 -2.45
CA ALA A 762 35.33 -12.96 -3.28
C ALA A 762 36.12 -13.48 -4.48
N VAL A 763 35.89 -12.90 -5.65
CA VAL A 763 36.49 -13.35 -6.91
C VAL A 763 37.13 -12.18 -7.63
N ILE A 764 38.43 -12.32 -7.90
CA ILE A 764 39.22 -11.33 -8.62
C ILE A 764 39.60 -11.94 -9.97
N ALA A 765 39.13 -11.33 -11.05
CA ALA A 765 39.50 -11.71 -12.40
C ALA A 765 40.69 -10.87 -12.87
N LEU A 766 41.80 -11.53 -13.22
CA LEU A 766 42.95 -10.94 -13.90
C LEU A 766 42.90 -11.35 -15.37
N GLN A 767 42.91 -10.39 -16.28
CA GLN A 767 42.73 -10.61 -17.72
C GLN A 767 43.79 -9.83 -18.51
N GLY A 768 44.54 -10.48 -19.39
CA GLY A 768 45.56 -9.85 -20.23
C GLY A 768 46.86 -10.67 -20.33
N PRO A 769 47.74 -10.36 -21.30
CA PRO A 769 48.97 -11.12 -21.55
C PRO A 769 49.94 -11.17 -20.35
N ASN A 770 49.91 -10.19 -19.44
CA ASN A 770 50.76 -10.20 -18.24
C ASN A 770 50.07 -10.79 -17.00
N ALA A 771 48.84 -11.31 -17.11
CA ALA A 771 48.10 -11.86 -15.98
C ALA A 771 48.82 -13.02 -15.28
N ARG A 772 49.44 -13.95 -16.04
CA ARG A 772 50.25 -15.04 -15.46
C ARG A 772 51.47 -14.49 -14.73
N LYS A 773 52.26 -13.62 -15.38
CA LYS A 773 53.49 -13.05 -14.80
C LYS A 773 53.24 -12.33 -13.47
N LEU A 774 52.12 -11.61 -13.39
CA LEU A 774 51.70 -10.95 -12.16
C LEU A 774 51.31 -11.95 -11.06
N LEU A 775 50.54 -12.98 -11.42
CA LEU A 775 49.95 -13.89 -10.43
C LEU A 775 50.93 -14.96 -9.93
N GLU A 776 51.77 -15.49 -10.81
CA GLU A 776 52.67 -16.63 -10.56
C GLU A 776 53.50 -16.52 -9.28
N PRO A 777 54.13 -15.36 -8.95
CA PRO A 777 54.92 -15.22 -7.72
C PRO A 777 54.12 -15.38 -6.42
N PHE A 778 52.78 -15.25 -6.49
CA PHE A 778 51.90 -15.36 -5.33
C PHE A 778 51.26 -16.75 -5.19
N VAL A 779 51.40 -17.64 -6.17
CA VAL A 779 50.76 -18.96 -6.16
C VAL A 779 51.67 -19.98 -5.47
N GLU A 780 51.17 -20.64 -4.43
CA GLU A 780 51.85 -21.73 -3.75
C GLU A 780 51.09 -23.05 -3.93
N GLY A 781 51.82 -24.13 -4.17
CA GLY A 781 51.27 -25.48 -4.30
C GLY A 781 50.65 -25.82 -5.66
N LEU A 782 50.82 -24.96 -6.69
CA LEU A 782 50.29 -25.18 -8.03
C LEU A 782 51.21 -24.54 -9.09
N ASP A 783 51.61 -25.32 -10.09
CA ASP A 783 52.27 -24.81 -11.31
C ASP A 783 51.20 -24.27 -12.27
N ILE A 784 51.26 -22.96 -12.56
CA ILE A 784 50.27 -22.27 -13.43
C ILE A 784 50.77 -22.03 -14.86
N SER A 785 51.87 -22.68 -15.25
CA SER A 785 52.37 -22.69 -16.62
C SER A 785 51.33 -23.27 -17.59
N GLU A 786 51.45 -22.93 -18.88
CA GLU A 786 50.49 -23.38 -19.91
C GLU A 786 50.34 -24.90 -19.96
N ALA A 787 51.46 -25.61 -19.81
CA ALA A 787 51.50 -27.07 -19.89
C ALA A 787 50.85 -27.74 -18.67
N ALA A 788 51.07 -27.20 -17.46
CA ALA A 788 50.55 -27.77 -16.23
C ALA A 788 49.11 -27.34 -15.93
N PHE A 789 48.74 -26.11 -16.30
CA PHE A 789 47.42 -25.52 -16.03
C PHE A 789 46.79 -24.95 -17.32
N PRO A 790 46.41 -25.83 -18.28
CA PRO A 790 45.85 -25.44 -19.57
C PRO A 790 44.48 -24.75 -19.44
N HIS A 791 43.98 -24.10 -20.49
CA HIS A 791 42.76 -23.30 -20.45
C HIS A 791 41.59 -24.14 -19.95
N MET A 792 40.67 -23.55 -19.18
CA MET A 792 39.59 -24.27 -18.49
C MET A 792 40.10 -25.28 -17.45
N SER A 793 41.13 -24.92 -16.67
CA SER A 793 41.55 -25.65 -15.46
C SER A 793 40.98 -25.00 -14.20
N VAL A 794 40.80 -25.81 -13.15
CA VAL A 794 40.52 -25.37 -11.78
C VAL A 794 41.37 -26.16 -10.79
N ALA A 795 41.90 -25.50 -9.76
CA ALA A 795 42.56 -26.18 -8.65
C ALA A 795 42.41 -25.41 -7.34
N THR A 796 42.53 -26.11 -6.22
CA THR A 796 42.74 -25.50 -4.90
C THR A 796 44.22 -25.23 -4.70
N CYS A 797 44.56 -24.01 -4.26
CA CYS A 797 45.94 -23.60 -3.99
C CYS A 797 45.96 -22.52 -2.90
N THR A 798 47.11 -21.93 -2.65
CA THR A 798 47.24 -20.68 -1.89
C THR A 798 47.63 -19.56 -2.84
N VAL A 799 47.04 -18.37 -2.68
CA VAL A 799 47.42 -17.16 -3.41
C VAL A 799 47.66 -16.03 -2.42
N ALA A 800 48.86 -15.46 -2.44
CA ALA A 800 49.28 -14.38 -1.52
C ALA A 800 49.04 -14.74 -0.04
N GLY A 801 49.31 -15.99 0.34
CA GLY A 801 49.09 -16.51 1.70
C GLY A 801 47.63 -16.83 2.05
N PHE A 802 46.67 -16.65 1.13
CA PHE A 802 45.26 -16.97 1.35
C PHE A 802 44.86 -18.29 0.68
N PRO A 803 44.06 -19.16 1.33
CA PRO A 803 43.50 -20.33 0.68
C PRO A 803 42.57 -19.90 -0.46
N ALA A 804 42.80 -20.46 -1.65
CA ALA A 804 42.16 -20.01 -2.86
C ALA A 804 41.70 -21.19 -3.73
N ARG A 805 40.77 -20.89 -4.63
CA ARG A 805 40.51 -21.69 -5.83
C ARG A 805 40.87 -20.86 -7.04
N LEU A 806 41.77 -21.39 -7.84
CA LEU A 806 42.24 -20.73 -9.04
C LEU A 806 41.55 -21.36 -10.24
N PHE A 807 40.93 -20.51 -11.07
CA PHE A 807 40.32 -20.91 -12.33
C PHE A 807 41.12 -20.26 -13.46
N ARG A 808 41.54 -21.03 -14.46
CA ARG A 808 42.05 -20.45 -15.72
C ARG A 808 40.91 -20.30 -16.72
N VAL A 809 40.23 -19.17 -16.64
CA VAL A 809 39.05 -18.83 -17.42
C VAL A 809 39.14 -17.40 -17.93
N SER A 810 38.46 -17.11 -19.04
CA SER A 810 38.45 -15.78 -19.65
C SER A 810 37.07 -15.48 -20.20
N PHE A 811 36.59 -14.28 -19.90
CA PHE A 811 35.41 -13.69 -20.52
C PHE A 811 35.77 -12.51 -21.43
N THR A 812 37.06 -12.37 -21.77
CA THR A 812 37.60 -11.25 -22.56
C THR A 812 38.32 -11.72 -23.85
N GLY A 813 38.60 -13.03 -23.94
CA GLY A 813 39.42 -13.63 -24.98
C GLY A 813 40.92 -13.52 -24.74
N GLU A 814 41.37 -12.80 -23.71
CA GLU A 814 42.76 -12.76 -23.28
C GLU A 814 43.09 -13.95 -22.35
N LEU A 815 44.38 -14.21 -22.13
CA LEU A 815 44.84 -15.03 -21.01
C LEU A 815 44.21 -14.51 -19.70
N GLY A 816 43.56 -15.40 -18.94
CA GLY A 816 42.76 -15.02 -17.80
C GLY A 816 42.81 -16.00 -16.63
N PHE A 817 42.75 -15.44 -15.42
CA PHE A 817 42.66 -16.17 -14.16
C PHE A 817 41.58 -15.55 -13.26
N GLU A 818 40.78 -16.39 -12.61
CA GLU A 818 39.89 -15.98 -11.52
C GLU A 818 40.37 -16.57 -10.20
N VAL A 819 40.74 -15.69 -9.28
CA VAL A 819 41.19 -16.06 -7.94
C VAL A 819 40.03 -15.95 -6.97
N ASN A 820 39.53 -17.09 -6.50
CA ASN A 820 38.44 -17.18 -5.55
C ASN A 820 39.01 -17.36 -4.15
N VAL A 821 38.83 -16.39 -3.25
CA VAL A 821 39.25 -16.47 -1.84
C VAL A 821 38.05 -16.30 -0.91
N PRO A 822 38.08 -16.79 0.34
CA PRO A 822 37.04 -16.47 1.31
C PRO A 822 36.81 -14.96 1.36
N ALA A 823 35.54 -14.52 1.33
CA ALA A 823 35.18 -13.12 1.06
C ALA A 823 35.90 -12.09 1.95
N ARG A 824 36.15 -12.43 3.22
CA ARG A 824 36.92 -11.60 4.16
C ARG A 824 38.34 -11.23 3.70
N HIS A 825 38.93 -12.02 2.78
CA HIS A 825 40.27 -11.79 2.22
C HIS A 825 40.23 -11.04 0.88
N GLY A 826 39.05 -10.84 0.29
CA GLY A 826 38.89 -10.27 -1.05
C GLY A 826 39.57 -8.91 -1.22
N ARG A 827 39.35 -7.98 -0.27
CA ARG A 827 39.99 -6.66 -0.31
C ARG A 827 41.51 -6.73 -0.19
N ALA A 828 42.02 -7.53 0.75
CA ALA A 828 43.45 -7.66 0.97
C ALA A 828 44.16 -8.24 -0.25
N LEU A 829 43.57 -9.27 -0.88
CA LEU A 829 44.10 -9.82 -2.13
C LEU A 829 44.04 -8.80 -3.27
N TRP A 830 42.94 -8.05 -3.41
CA TRP A 830 42.79 -6.98 -4.41
C TRP A 830 43.89 -5.93 -4.29
N GLU A 831 44.09 -5.39 -3.10
CA GLU A 831 45.14 -4.38 -2.84
C GLU A 831 46.54 -4.94 -3.09
N THR A 832 46.78 -6.21 -2.73
CA THR A 832 48.07 -6.90 -2.99
C THR A 832 48.35 -7.00 -4.49
N LEU A 833 47.38 -7.46 -5.27
CA LEU A 833 47.52 -7.62 -6.73
C LEU A 833 47.61 -6.26 -7.44
N MET A 834 46.85 -5.26 -7.00
CA MET A 834 46.96 -3.87 -7.49
C MET A 834 48.35 -3.28 -7.24
N ALA A 835 48.95 -3.52 -6.08
CA ALA A 835 50.29 -3.04 -5.76
C ALA A 835 51.37 -3.75 -6.60
N ALA A 836 51.30 -5.09 -6.65
CA ALA A 836 52.25 -5.90 -7.42
C ALA A 836 52.11 -5.72 -8.94
N GLY A 837 50.93 -5.32 -9.42
CA GLY A 837 50.64 -5.09 -10.82
C GLY A 837 51.14 -3.76 -11.38
N ARG A 838 51.61 -2.83 -10.54
CA ARG A 838 52.10 -1.51 -10.99
C ARG A 838 53.19 -1.58 -12.08
N PRO A 839 54.21 -2.46 -12.00
CA PRO A 839 55.21 -2.61 -13.07
C PRO A 839 54.64 -3.13 -14.39
N TYR A 840 53.42 -3.68 -14.37
CA TYR A 840 52.69 -4.17 -15.54
C TYR A 840 51.55 -3.21 -15.94
N ASP A 841 51.54 -1.96 -15.47
CA ASP A 841 50.47 -1.01 -15.76
C ASP A 841 49.05 -1.55 -15.50
N ILE A 842 48.89 -2.31 -14.40
CA ILE A 842 47.60 -2.92 -14.04
C ILE A 842 46.48 -1.89 -14.01
N ILE A 843 45.35 -2.23 -14.65
CA ILE A 843 44.19 -1.35 -14.74
C ILE A 843 42.95 -1.96 -14.07
N PRO A 844 42.33 -1.30 -13.08
CA PRO A 844 41.01 -1.70 -12.62
C PRO A 844 39.99 -1.34 -13.70
N TYR A 845 39.07 -2.25 -13.99
CA TYR A 845 37.98 -1.99 -14.92
C TYR A 845 36.64 -2.45 -14.35
N GLY A 846 35.56 -1.84 -14.83
CA GLY A 846 34.21 -2.13 -14.38
C GLY A 846 33.39 -2.98 -15.36
N THR A 847 32.09 -3.06 -15.12
CA THR A 847 31.17 -3.85 -15.94
C THR A 847 31.06 -3.36 -17.39
N GLU A 848 31.20 -2.06 -17.65
CA GLU A 848 31.10 -1.54 -19.02
C GLU A 848 32.25 -2.06 -19.88
N THR A 849 33.49 -1.94 -19.39
CA THR A 849 34.68 -2.50 -20.04
C THR A 849 34.55 -4.02 -20.19
N MET A 850 34.02 -4.71 -19.17
CA MET A 850 33.74 -6.16 -19.26
C MET A 850 32.75 -6.49 -20.39
N HIS A 851 31.70 -5.68 -20.57
CA HIS A 851 30.73 -5.82 -21.66
C HIS A 851 31.33 -5.54 -23.05
N VAL A 852 32.25 -4.57 -23.18
CA VAL A 852 32.97 -4.36 -24.44
C VAL A 852 33.84 -5.58 -24.77
N LEU A 853 34.70 -6.00 -23.82
CA LEU A 853 35.68 -7.06 -24.05
C LEU A 853 35.02 -8.41 -24.40
N ARG A 854 33.89 -8.74 -23.76
CA ARG A 854 33.12 -9.96 -24.08
C ARG A 854 32.40 -9.86 -25.42
N ALA A 855 31.87 -8.68 -25.78
CA ALA A 855 31.16 -8.47 -27.03
C ALA A 855 32.11 -8.51 -28.24
N GLU A 856 33.35 -8.04 -28.09
CA GLU A 856 34.41 -8.22 -29.08
C GLU A 856 34.66 -9.71 -29.40
N LYS A 857 34.44 -10.60 -28.43
CA LYS A 857 34.52 -12.07 -28.58
C LYS A 857 33.20 -12.74 -28.91
N GLY A 858 32.10 -11.98 -29.05
CA GLY A 858 30.77 -12.51 -29.35
C GLY A 858 30.14 -13.33 -28.22
N TYR A 859 30.65 -13.21 -26.98
CA TYR A 859 30.04 -13.87 -25.83
C TYR A 859 28.75 -13.17 -25.41
N ILE A 860 27.75 -13.94 -25.02
CA ILE A 860 26.43 -13.42 -24.64
C ILE A 860 26.40 -12.94 -23.20
N ILE A 861 25.47 -12.02 -22.90
CA ILE A 861 25.01 -11.72 -21.55
C ILE A 861 23.54 -12.12 -21.45
N ILE A 862 23.24 -13.00 -20.50
CA ILE A 862 21.86 -13.41 -20.21
C ILE A 862 21.06 -12.19 -19.74
N GLY A 863 19.91 -11.96 -20.36
CA GLY A 863 19.03 -10.82 -20.10
C GLY A 863 19.30 -9.60 -20.99
N GLN A 864 20.42 -9.58 -21.71
CA GLN A 864 20.75 -8.53 -22.68
C GLN A 864 20.71 -9.09 -24.12
N ASP A 865 21.52 -10.12 -24.40
CA ASP A 865 21.51 -10.79 -25.70
C ASP A 865 20.46 -11.90 -25.78
N THR A 866 19.90 -12.30 -24.63
CA THR A 866 18.80 -13.24 -24.52
C THR A 866 17.63 -12.61 -23.77
N ASP A 867 16.41 -12.70 -24.29
CA ASP A 867 15.20 -12.10 -23.70
C ASP A 867 14.20 -13.13 -23.14
N GLY A 868 14.65 -14.37 -22.96
CA GLY A 868 13.81 -15.50 -22.57
C GLY A 868 13.13 -16.20 -23.75
N THR A 869 13.39 -15.78 -25.00
CA THR A 869 12.88 -16.43 -26.23
C THR A 869 13.98 -16.93 -27.18
N LEU A 870 15.24 -16.80 -26.78
CA LEU A 870 16.38 -17.35 -27.52
C LEU A 870 16.66 -18.80 -27.09
N THR A 871 16.66 -19.69 -28.07
CA THR A 871 17.19 -21.04 -27.92
C THR A 871 18.72 -21.02 -28.04
N PRO A 872 19.41 -22.11 -27.69
CA PRO A 872 20.83 -22.24 -27.96
C PRO A 872 21.19 -22.03 -29.43
N ASP A 873 20.33 -22.44 -30.37
CA ASP A 873 20.59 -22.24 -31.79
C ASP A 873 20.47 -20.77 -32.19
N ASP A 874 19.44 -20.09 -31.70
CA ASP A 874 19.26 -18.66 -31.96
C ASP A 874 20.48 -17.86 -31.46
N ALA A 875 21.01 -18.20 -30.28
CA ALA A 875 22.19 -17.56 -29.70
C ALA A 875 23.54 -17.99 -30.31
N GLY A 876 23.56 -18.89 -31.30
CA GLY A 876 24.81 -19.42 -31.88
C GLY A 876 25.59 -20.37 -30.97
N LEU A 877 24.93 -20.94 -29.96
CA LEU A 877 25.49 -21.80 -28.93
C LEU A 877 25.13 -23.29 -29.08
N THR A 878 24.75 -23.74 -30.28
CA THR A 878 24.47 -25.17 -30.56
C THR A 878 25.66 -26.09 -30.23
N TRP A 879 26.89 -25.55 -30.26
CA TRP A 879 28.09 -26.28 -29.83
C TRP A 879 28.07 -26.68 -28.35
N ALA A 880 27.31 -25.96 -27.51
CA ALA A 880 27.13 -26.25 -26.09
C ALA A 880 26.04 -27.31 -25.83
N ILE A 881 25.44 -27.92 -26.86
CA ILE A 881 24.51 -29.04 -26.72
C ILE A 881 25.23 -30.36 -26.94
N GLY A 882 25.15 -31.27 -25.95
CA GLY A 882 25.67 -32.61 -26.05
C GLY A 882 24.85 -33.46 -27.04
N LYS A 883 25.34 -33.61 -28.28
CA LYS A 883 24.65 -34.38 -29.35
C LYS A 883 24.28 -35.81 -28.95
N ALA A 884 25.13 -36.47 -28.16
CA ALA A 884 24.94 -37.85 -27.72
C ALA A 884 24.22 -37.98 -26.37
N LYS A 885 23.85 -36.87 -25.70
CA LYS A 885 23.13 -36.95 -24.43
C LYS A 885 21.72 -37.46 -24.67
N PRO A 886 21.22 -38.43 -23.90
CA PRO A 886 19.87 -38.94 -24.08
C PRO A 886 18.83 -37.85 -23.76
N ASP A 887 19.00 -37.13 -22.66
CA ASP A 887 18.07 -36.09 -22.23
C ASP A 887 18.73 -35.01 -21.37
N PHE A 888 18.05 -33.88 -21.19
CA PHE A 888 18.31 -32.79 -20.24
C PHE A 888 17.10 -31.84 -20.18
N VAL A 889 16.98 -31.05 -19.12
CA VAL A 889 15.89 -30.07 -18.97
C VAL A 889 15.81 -29.14 -20.18
N GLY A 890 14.67 -29.12 -20.85
CA GLY A 890 14.42 -28.31 -22.05
C GLY A 890 14.71 -28.98 -23.39
N LYS A 891 15.42 -30.12 -23.42
CA LYS A 891 15.79 -30.80 -24.67
C LYS A 891 14.60 -31.11 -25.57
N ARG A 892 13.52 -31.63 -24.98
CA ARG A 892 12.29 -32.00 -25.70
C ARG A 892 11.64 -30.82 -26.42
N SER A 893 11.76 -29.62 -25.87
CA SER A 893 11.14 -28.43 -26.46
C SER A 893 11.89 -27.92 -27.68
N LEU A 894 13.21 -28.13 -27.76
CA LEU A 894 14.04 -27.70 -28.89
C LEU A 894 13.60 -28.29 -30.25
N SER A 895 12.84 -29.39 -30.26
CA SER A 895 12.31 -30.00 -31.48
C SER A 895 10.86 -29.60 -31.81
N ARG A 896 10.24 -28.68 -31.06
CA ARG A 896 8.88 -28.21 -31.34
C ARG A 896 8.85 -27.38 -32.63
N PRO A 897 7.72 -27.36 -33.37
CA PRO A 897 7.64 -26.70 -34.67
C PRO A 897 8.14 -25.24 -34.67
N ASP A 898 7.81 -24.46 -33.64
CA ASP A 898 8.26 -23.06 -33.52
C ASP A 898 9.77 -22.91 -33.28
N MET A 899 10.39 -23.86 -32.58
CA MET A 899 11.82 -23.82 -32.24
C MET A 899 12.72 -24.16 -33.43
N VAL A 900 12.15 -24.81 -34.45
CA VAL A 900 12.85 -25.18 -35.70
C VAL A 900 12.28 -24.46 -36.92
N ALA A 901 11.37 -23.50 -36.71
CA ALA A 901 10.76 -22.73 -37.79
C ALA A 901 11.80 -21.83 -38.49
N LYS A 902 11.54 -21.53 -39.77
CA LYS A 902 12.21 -20.43 -40.46
C LYS A 902 11.70 -19.09 -39.92
N GLY A 903 12.49 -18.03 -40.03
CA GLY A 903 12.13 -16.69 -39.56
C GLY A 903 12.45 -16.42 -38.09
N ARG A 904 13.06 -17.39 -37.37
CA ARG A 904 13.50 -17.16 -35.99
C ARG A 904 14.58 -16.09 -35.95
N LYS A 905 14.56 -15.27 -34.89
CA LYS A 905 15.60 -14.28 -34.65
C LYS A 905 16.87 -14.98 -34.20
N GLN A 906 17.97 -14.71 -34.91
CA GLN A 906 19.27 -15.31 -34.67
C GLN A 906 20.26 -14.21 -34.32
N LEU A 907 21.08 -14.48 -33.32
CA LEU A 907 22.15 -13.59 -32.89
C LEU A 907 23.25 -13.53 -33.96
N VAL A 908 23.53 -12.32 -34.41
CA VAL A 908 24.53 -12.00 -35.45
C VAL A 908 25.22 -10.69 -35.09
N GLY A 909 26.34 -10.40 -35.77
CA GLY A 909 27.01 -9.11 -35.66
C GLY A 909 26.45 -8.08 -36.63
N LEU A 910 26.66 -6.80 -36.29
CA LEU A 910 26.36 -5.63 -37.10
C LEU A 910 27.57 -4.71 -37.15
N LEU A 911 27.85 -4.21 -38.35
CA LEU A 911 28.93 -3.26 -38.62
C LEU A 911 28.33 -2.04 -39.34
N THR A 912 28.31 -0.88 -38.70
CA THR A 912 27.83 0.36 -39.33
C THR A 912 28.71 0.75 -40.52
N ASP A 913 28.10 1.36 -41.53
CA ASP A 913 28.84 1.86 -42.70
C ASP A 913 29.82 2.98 -42.29
N ASP A 914 29.37 3.91 -41.44
CA ASP A 914 30.27 4.82 -40.72
C ASP A 914 30.79 4.09 -39.48
N PRO A 915 32.09 3.71 -39.44
CA PRO A 915 32.66 2.95 -38.34
C PRO A 915 32.70 3.72 -37.02
N LYS A 916 32.40 5.03 -37.01
CA LYS A 916 32.36 5.85 -35.79
C LYS A 916 30.99 5.86 -35.11
N ILE A 917 29.94 5.39 -35.78
CA ILE A 917 28.60 5.40 -35.22
C ILE A 917 28.39 4.16 -34.34
N VAL A 918 28.27 4.37 -33.03
CA VAL A 918 27.79 3.36 -32.09
C VAL A 918 26.27 3.34 -32.13
N LEU A 919 25.67 2.14 -32.26
CA LEU A 919 24.22 1.99 -32.34
C LEU A 919 23.61 2.08 -30.94
N GLN A 920 22.34 2.50 -30.85
CA GLN A 920 21.61 2.43 -29.59
C GLN A 920 21.14 1.00 -29.34
N GLU A 921 21.46 0.44 -28.16
CA GLU A 921 20.90 -0.85 -27.73
C GLU A 921 19.36 -0.78 -27.66
N GLY A 922 18.69 -1.82 -28.14
CA GLY A 922 17.23 -1.86 -28.31
C GLY A 922 16.70 -1.24 -29.61
N ALA A 923 17.55 -0.61 -30.43
CA ALA A 923 17.13 -0.02 -31.70
C ALA A 923 16.60 -1.09 -32.68
N GLN A 924 15.49 -0.78 -33.34
CA GLN A 924 14.81 -1.69 -34.26
C GLN A 924 15.52 -1.74 -35.61
N ILE A 925 15.46 -2.89 -36.27
CA ILE A 925 16.12 -3.14 -37.55
C ILE A 925 15.06 -3.46 -38.61
N VAL A 926 15.12 -2.77 -39.74
CA VAL A 926 14.19 -2.93 -40.88
C VAL A 926 14.95 -3.17 -42.18
N ALA A 927 14.30 -3.82 -43.15
CA ALA A 927 14.85 -4.01 -44.50
C ALA A 927 14.76 -2.74 -45.36
N ASP A 928 13.64 -2.02 -45.29
CA ASP A 928 13.40 -0.79 -46.04
C ASP A 928 13.06 0.36 -45.08
N PRO A 929 13.89 1.42 -45.00
CA PRO A 929 13.65 2.55 -44.12
C PRO A 929 12.50 3.46 -44.59
N ASN A 930 11.97 3.25 -45.81
CA ASN A 930 10.85 3.99 -46.37
C ASN A 930 9.53 3.21 -46.32
N GLU A 931 9.51 2.01 -45.73
CA GLU A 931 8.29 1.23 -45.58
C GLU A 931 7.20 2.06 -44.85
N PRO A 932 5.94 2.02 -45.31
CA PRO A 932 4.85 2.70 -44.62
C PRO A 932 4.74 2.27 -43.16
N LYS A 933 4.46 3.22 -42.26
CA LYS A 933 4.27 2.91 -40.85
C LYS A 933 2.94 2.20 -40.62
N PRO A 934 2.89 1.13 -39.80
CA PRO A 934 4.01 0.52 -39.08
C PRO A 934 4.92 -0.32 -39.98
N MET A 935 6.24 -0.16 -39.81
CA MET A 935 7.27 -0.89 -40.56
C MET A 935 7.40 -2.33 -40.05
N THR A 936 7.84 -3.23 -40.93
CA THR A 936 8.16 -4.62 -40.58
C THR A 936 9.52 -4.68 -39.88
N MET A 937 9.49 -4.98 -38.57
CA MET A 937 10.71 -5.12 -37.76
C MET A 937 11.30 -6.52 -37.91
N LEU A 938 12.53 -6.60 -38.40
CA LEU A 938 13.26 -7.86 -38.52
C LEU A 938 13.91 -8.30 -37.21
N GLY A 939 14.20 -7.37 -36.32
CA GLY A 939 15.07 -7.61 -35.19
C GLY A 939 15.42 -6.35 -34.42
N HIS A 940 16.34 -6.48 -33.47
CA HIS A 940 16.86 -5.35 -32.72
C HIS A 940 18.33 -5.55 -32.30
N VAL A 941 19.01 -4.44 -32.05
CA VAL A 941 20.37 -4.40 -31.49
C VAL A 941 20.31 -4.81 -30.02
N THR A 942 21.11 -5.79 -29.61
CA THR A 942 21.19 -6.25 -28.21
C THR A 942 22.35 -5.64 -27.45
N SER A 943 23.49 -5.49 -28.12
CA SER A 943 24.73 -4.96 -27.54
C SER A 943 25.42 -4.03 -28.55
N SER A 944 25.91 -2.86 -28.16
CA SER A 944 26.68 -2.00 -29.07
C SER A 944 27.71 -1.13 -28.38
N TYR A 945 28.93 -1.15 -28.91
CA TYR A 945 30.08 -0.51 -28.28
C TYR A 945 31.03 0.11 -29.29
N TRP A 946 31.83 1.06 -28.84
CA TRP A 946 33.09 1.40 -29.48
C TRP A 946 34.15 0.36 -29.08
N SER A 947 34.77 -0.29 -30.07
CA SER A 947 35.90 -1.20 -29.86
C SER A 947 37.20 -0.47 -30.16
N GLU A 948 37.97 -0.21 -29.11
CA GLU A 948 39.30 0.40 -29.23
C GLU A 948 40.29 -0.55 -29.91
N ALA A 949 40.12 -1.87 -29.72
CA ALA A 949 40.97 -2.88 -30.35
C ALA A 949 40.79 -2.96 -31.87
N LEU A 950 39.58 -2.67 -32.36
CA LEU A 950 39.24 -2.70 -33.78
C LEU A 950 39.23 -1.30 -34.43
N GLY A 951 39.33 -0.23 -33.64
CA GLY A 951 39.28 1.15 -34.11
C GLY A 951 37.92 1.52 -34.73
N ARG A 952 36.84 0.87 -34.30
CA ARG A 952 35.49 1.05 -34.86
C ARG A 952 34.39 0.65 -33.89
N SER A 953 33.16 1.05 -34.17
CA SER A 953 31.97 0.51 -33.52
C SER A 953 31.69 -0.93 -33.96
N ILE A 954 31.16 -1.71 -33.01
CA ILE A 954 30.65 -3.05 -33.19
C ILE A 954 29.27 -3.16 -32.53
N ALA A 955 28.43 -4.07 -33.03
CA ALA A 955 27.15 -4.36 -32.42
C ALA A 955 26.77 -5.83 -32.59
N MET A 956 26.07 -6.39 -31.61
CA MET A 956 25.38 -7.67 -31.71
C MET A 956 23.87 -7.39 -31.82
N ALA A 957 23.17 -8.22 -32.57
CA ALA A 957 21.74 -8.06 -32.81
C ALA A 957 21.07 -9.42 -33.02
N VAL A 958 19.78 -9.49 -32.69
CA VAL A 958 18.93 -10.65 -32.99
C VAL A 958 18.04 -10.30 -34.17
N ILE A 959 18.22 -11.01 -35.29
CA ILE A 959 17.58 -10.68 -36.57
C ILE A 959 16.91 -11.94 -37.13
N ALA A 960 15.68 -11.80 -37.62
CA ALA A 960 14.94 -12.88 -38.27
C ALA A 960 15.75 -13.47 -39.44
N ASP A 961 16.05 -14.76 -39.36
CA ASP A 961 16.96 -15.48 -40.26
C ASP A 961 18.35 -14.83 -40.40
N GLY A 962 18.84 -14.17 -39.34
CA GLY A 962 20.03 -13.31 -39.37
C GLY A 962 21.27 -13.95 -39.99
N ARG A 963 21.51 -15.25 -39.76
CA ARG A 963 22.70 -15.93 -40.31
C ARG A 963 22.64 -16.13 -41.83
N ALA A 964 21.45 -16.13 -42.41
CA ALA A 964 21.24 -16.20 -43.86
C ALA A 964 21.38 -14.82 -44.54
N ARG A 965 21.45 -13.76 -43.75
CA ARG A 965 21.55 -12.36 -44.18
C ARG A 965 22.97 -11.82 -44.17
N ASP A 966 23.97 -12.69 -44.15
CA ASP A 966 25.38 -12.29 -44.10
C ASP A 966 25.74 -11.35 -45.26
N GLY A 967 26.35 -10.21 -44.94
CA GLY A 967 26.70 -9.16 -45.90
C GLY A 967 25.53 -8.26 -46.33
N GLU A 968 24.28 -8.58 -45.98
CA GLU A 968 23.11 -7.74 -46.25
C GLU A 968 23.22 -6.40 -45.52
N ARG A 969 22.81 -5.32 -46.20
CA ARG A 969 22.74 -3.98 -45.61
C ARG A 969 21.31 -3.75 -45.10
N LEU A 970 21.17 -3.54 -43.80
CA LEU A 970 19.90 -3.25 -43.11
C LEU A 970 19.92 -1.84 -42.52
N HIS A 971 18.75 -1.40 -42.06
CA HIS A 971 18.52 -0.03 -41.64
C HIS A 971 18.00 0.05 -40.21
N ILE A 972 18.55 1.00 -39.45
CA ILE A 972 18.15 1.30 -38.06
C ILE A 972 17.50 2.69 -38.05
N PRO A 973 16.16 2.78 -38.15
CA PRO A 973 15.45 4.04 -38.11
C PRO A 973 15.42 4.61 -36.69
N MET A 974 15.91 5.84 -36.55
CA MET A 974 15.89 6.65 -35.33
C MET A 974 14.92 7.84 -35.54
N PRO A 975 14.51 8.56 -34.47
CA PRO A 975 13.60 9.70 -34.60
C PRO A 975 14.07 10.80 -35.58
N ASP A 976 15.38 10.98 -35.71
CA ASP A 976 16.03 12.06 -36.44
C ASP A 976 16.84 11.61 -37.67
N ARG A 977 17.18 10.33 -37.77
CA ARG A 977 18.05 9.78 -38.84
C ARG A 977 17.81 8.29 -39.07
N THR A 978 18.30 7.77 -40.18
CA THR A 978 18.38 6.31 -40.43
C THR A 978 19.82 5.91 -40.56
N ILE A 979 20.25 4.92 -39.77
CA ILE A 979 21.64 4.45 -39.76
C ILE A 979 21.71 3.13 -40.54
N PRO A 980 22.50 3.04 -41.63
CA PRO A 980 22.74 1.78 -42.32
C PRO A 980 23.82 0.94 -41.61
N ALA A 981 23.58 -0.37 -41.49
CA ALA A 981 24.55 -1.32 -40.96
C ALA A 981 24.55 -2.60 -41.78
N ARG A 982 25.73 -3.21 -41.91
CA ARG A 982 25.94 -4.50 -42.56
C ARG A 982 25.83 -5.62 -41.54
N VAL A 983 25.03 -6.63 -41.85
CA VAL A 983 24.98 -7.89 -41.09
C VAL A 983 26.25 -8.67 -41.33
N VAL A 984 26.86 -9.17 -40.26
CA VAL A 984 27.93 -10.16 -40.30
C VAL A 984 27.52 -11.39 -39.52
N LYS A 985 27.65 -12.57 -40.13
CA LYS A 985 27.18 -13.83 -39.54
C LYS A 985 27.87 -14.16 -38.22
N SER A 986 29.15 -13.82 -38.09
CA SER A 986 29.92 -14.01 -36.86
C SER A 986 29.64 -12.88 -35.87
N THR A 987 29.45 -13.23 -34.61
CA THR A 987 29.47 -12.28 -33.48
C THR A 987 30.88 -12.08 -32.91
N VAL A 988 31.86 -12.85 -33.37
CA VAL A 988 33.26 -12.73 -32.93
C VAL A 988 33.95 -11.73 -33.85
N PHE A 989 34.27 -10.54 -33.32
CA PHE A 989 34.88 -9.44 -34.06
C PHE A 989 36.40 -9.37 -33.88
N TYR A 990 36.91 -9.87 -32.75
CA TYR A 990 38.31 -9.77 -32.36
C TYR A 990 38.93 -11.15 -32.09
N ASP A 991 40.10 -11.42 -32.67
CA ASP A 991 40.87 -12.68 -32.53
C ASP A 991 39.98 -13.94 -32.69
N PRO A 992 39.31 -14.13 -33.84
CA PRO A 992 38.36 -15.24 -34.02
C PRO A 992 39.00 -16.62 -33.86
N GLU A 993 40.30 -16.75 -34.09
CA GLU A 993 41.08 -17.97 -33.88
C GLU A 993 41.42 -18.24 -32.40
N GLY A 994 41.22 -17.27 -31.50
CA GLY A 994 41.44 -17.41 -30.06
C GLY A 994 42.92 -17.55 -29.66
N THR A 995 43.83 -17.03 -30.47
CA THR A 995 45.28 -17.20 -30.29
C THR A 995 45.80 -16.58 -29.00
N ARG A 996 45.10 -15.58 -28.45
CA ARG A 996 45.50 -14.82 -27.26
C ARG A 996 45.15 -15.51 -25.93
N LEU A 997 44.38 -16.60 -25.95
CA LEU A 997 44.04 -17.37 -24.75
C LEU A 997 45.22 -18.11 -24.13
N SER A 998 46.27 -18.37 -24.91
CA SER A 998 47.50 -19.09 -24.51
C SER A 998 48.77 -18.22 -24.53
N ALA A 999 48.60 -16.89 -24.63
CA ALA A 999 49.69 -15.92 -24.76
C ALA A 999 50.62 -15.85 -23.54
#